data_AF-A0A229RHW6-F1
#
_entry.id   AF-A0A229RHW6-F1
#
_cell.length_a   1.000
_cell.length_b   1.000
_cell.length_c   1.000
_cell.angle_alpha   90.00
_cell.angle_beta   90.00
_cell.angle_gamma   90.00
#
_symmetry.space_group_name_H-M   'P 1'
#
loop_
_entity.id
_entity.type
_entity.pdbx_description
1 polymer ?
#
loop_
_entity_poly.entity_id
_entity_poly.type
_entity_poly.pdbx_seq_one_letter_code
_entity_poly.pdbx_strand_id
1 'polypeptide(L)'
;MISRITQATTDRLVASDPGLVRLRLAFSAVLSIVVAVLAILPFHQPLTVTLVAAIAAMTSAFTVNDTTTGQQAVTLLLGLVLGAASLTAASVGSAVPPLDSVVFVLLIFVAVYAQRFGSRGIALGSLSFFLFFFAMFLQTHLKQVPVLLLALTIGIAANAVVRFVLVRKRTDAEFLRIRRAFRARLAAVVRAAEDHLAVGGSERTRKRLRTTNSRMHESVLLIEDTAPEVAGAESANRLRRRAIEVELAVQWLTITVQRTCAEDLDEDVRDDLIARMRRFRSLIERDPRELPLISETEEFSKMLVEGSRIDEHAAPGDGVRRALAELALADVRAQRVAEHDVSDTADDPEDPDEEKSAAFAYDNQTRSAIQAVVGGGLAVLGGELVSSQRWYWAVLTVFVVFIGSSTAGATFVKGVRRLGGTLIGIVGGLVLTLVVSGSVPATLALILVCVFGMVYMARVSQVIMAFFITSMLGLLYSLLGTFSLEVLWIRVAETAVGAAAGVLAAVVIVPVRTRAVMLDDVSALLDELDEFVEKAAGLLSGAENVSVIEKSRDLDRAVDKVRTTIEPLTHPVNLSSRRDYGWHVLTTVETIAFRARHVAARSQAGLLVNEADRLLLYTGRIRENIVVLGKAIGDPGGSGHGTLVRDDGTPVADRIDDPRARSVLTSLGHLDETVIALGRAFGVEATDPAPSGKG
;
A
#
# COMPACT_ATOMS: atom_id res chain seq x y z
N MET A 1 -33.21 -5.47 16.94
CA MET A 1 -32.22 -4.52 17.47
C MET A 1 -30.82 -5.14 17.51
N ILE A 2 -30.65 -6.32 18.09
CA ILE A 2 -29.37 -7.07 18.10
C ILE A 2 -28.83 -7.32 16.68
N SER A 3 -29.68 -7.74 15.72
CA SER A 3 -29.25 -7.98 14.33
C SER A 3 -28.76 -6.74 13.57
N ARG A 4 -29.31 -5.55 13.87
CA ARG A 4 -28.88 -4.26 13.29
C ARG A 4 -27.61 -3.75 13.94
N ILE A 5 -27.44 -3.98 15.24
CA ILE A 5 -26.21 -3.65 15.95
C ILE A 5 -25.07 -4.55 15.45
N THR A 6 -25.31 -5.86 15.31
CA THR A 6 -24.31 -6.78 14.76
C THR A 6 -23.93 -6.42 13.34
N GLN A 7 -24.90 -6.06 12.48
CA GLN A 7 -24.63 -5.59 11.11
C GLN A 7 -23.82 -4.28 11.07
N ALA A 8 -24.17 -3.29 11.90
CA ALA A 8 -23.41 -2.04 11.97
C ALA A 8 -22.00 -2.24 12.53
N THR A 9 -21.81 -3.16 13.48
CA THR A 9 -20.48 -3.50 14.00
C THR A 9 -19.68 -4.32 12.99
N THR A 10 -20.30 -5.25 12.25
CA THR A 10 -19.62 -5.98 11.19
C THR A 10 -19.27 -5.07 10.03
N ASP A 11 -20.13 -4.13 9.65
CA ASP A 11 -19.84 -3.16 8.59
C ASP A 11 -18.71 -2.22 9.00
N ARG A 12 -18.65 -1.78 10.26
CA ARG A 12 -17.52 -0.99 10.79
C ARG A 12 -16.23 -1.79 10.91
N LEU A 13 -16.31 -3.06 11.31
CA LEU A 13 -15.15 -3.95 11.38
C LEU A 13 -14.62 -4.29 9.98
N VAL A 14 -15.49 -4.55 9.01
CA VAL A 14 -15.14 -4.80 7.61
C VAL A 14 -14.60 -3.53 6.94
N ALA A 15 -15.12 -2.35 7.30
CA ALA A 15 -14.57 -1.07 6.84
C ALA A 15 -13.19 -0.75 7.45
N SER A 16 -12.91 -1.25 8.67
CA SER A 16 -11.63 -1.01 9.37
C SER A 16 -10.56 -2.06 9.06
N ASP A 17 -10.97 -3.32 8.83
CA ASP A 17 -10.11 -4.45 8.50
C ASP A 17 -10.76 -5.33 7.41
N PRO A 18 -10.61 -4.92 6.13
CA PRO A 18 -11.06 -5.68 4.97
C PRO A 18 -10.53 -7.13 5.01
N GLY A 19 -11.42 -8.12 4.97
CA GLY A 19 -11.00 -9.53 4.98
C GLY A 19 -10.53 -10.06 6.35
N LEU A 20 -10.64 -9.29 7.43
CA LEU A 20 -10.22 -9.65 8.80
C LEU A 20 -8.75 -10.09 8.90
N VAL A 21 -7.88 -9.58 8.03
CA VAL A 21 -6.52 -10.09 7.96
C VAL A 21 -5.69 -9.61 9.15
N ARG A 22 -5.82 -8.35 9.56
CA ARG A 22 -5.15 -7.84 10.78
C ARG A 22 -5.65 -8.58 12.00
N LEU A 23 -6.95 -8.83 12.10
CA LEU A 23 -7.55 -9.62 13.18
C LEU A 23 -6.99 -11.04 13.20
N ARG A 24 -6.90 -11.72 12.05
CA ARG A 24 -6.34 -13.07 11.96
C ARG A 24 -4.87 -13.11 12.37
N LEU A 25 -4.05 -12.16 11.91
CA LEU A 25 -2.63 -12.10 12.27
C LEU A 25 -2.46 -11.88 13.79
N ALA A 26 -3.22 -10.93 14.35
CA ALA A 26 -3.19 -10.64 15.79
C ALA A 26 -3.67 -11.83 16.63
N PHE A 27 -4.77 -12.46 16.22
CA PHE A 27 -5.29 -13.66 16.87
C PHE A 27 -4.31 -14.84 16.77
N SER A 28 -3.71 -15.05 15.61
CA SER A 28 -2.69 -16.09 15.42
C SER A 28 -1.49 -15.86 16.34
N ALA A 29 -1.00 -14.62 16.47
CA ALA A 29 0.12 -14.32 17.36
C ALA A 29 -0.21 -14.63 18.84
N VAL A 30 -1.39 -14.22 19.32
CA VAL A 30 -1.86 -14.53 20.67
C VAL A 30 -2.01 -16.03 20.88
N LEU A 31 -2.65 -16.72 19.93
CA LEU A 31 -2.86 -18.16 20.02
C LEU A 31 -1.54 -18.94 20.02
N SER A 32 -0.55 -18.51 19.22
CA SER A 32 0.81 -19.08 19.21
C SER A 32 1.48 -18.96 20.58
N ILE A 33 1.35 -17.81 21.26
CA ILE A 33 1.86 -17.64 22.62
C ILE A 33 1.15 -18.59 23.59
N VAL A 34 -0.19 -18.64 23.56
CA VAL A 34 -0.97 -19.49 24.47
C VAL A 34 -0.59 -20.96 24.32
N VAL A 35 -0.48 -21.44 23.07
CA VAL A 35 -0.06 -22.83 22.78
C VAL A 35 1.36 -23.08 23.27
N ALA A 36 2.30 -22.15 23.07
CA ALA A 36 3.68 -22.28 23.55
C ALA A 36 3.76 -22.37 25.08
N VAL A 37 3.03 -21.49 25.79
CA VAL A 37 2.98 -21.49 27.25
C VAL A 37 2.35 -22.77 27.79
N LEU A 38 1.23 -23.22 27.20
CA LEU A 38 0.58 -24.48 27.59
C LEU A 38 1.47 -25.70 27.35
N ALA A 39 2.29 -25.69 26.29
CA ALA A 39 3.24 -26.76 26.01
C ALA A 39 4.39 -26.83 27.04
N ILE A 40 4.80 -25.69 27.62
CA ILE A 40 5.88 -25.63 28.62
C ILE A 40 5.38 -25.86 30.04
N LEU A 41 4.13 -25.51 30.33
CA LEU A 41 3.55 -25.57 31.67
C LEU A 41 3.79 -26.92 32.42
N PRO A 42 3.68 -28.11 31.78
CA PRO A 42 3.91 -29.39 32.46
C PRO A 42 5.34 -29.58 32.99
N PHE A 43 6.31 -28.88 32.41
CA PHE A 43 7.73 -28.99 32.77
C PHE A 43 8.13 -28.08 33.94
N HIS A 44 7.19 -27.29 34.49
CA HIS A 44 7.41 -26.42 35.65
C HIS A 44 8.67 -25.53 35.53
N GLN A 45 8.94 -25.06 34.31
CA GLN A 45 10.13 -24.28 34.01
C GLN A 45 10.05 -22.87 34.61
N PRO A 46 11.20 -22.23 34.90
CA PRO A 46 11.24 -20.84 35.32
C PRO A 46 10.55 -19.91 34.33
N LEU A 47 10.07 -18.78 34.83
CA LEU A 47 9.35 -17.78 34.04
C LEU A 47 10.16 -17.28 32.84
N THR A 48 11.47 -17.12 32.99
CA THR A 48 12.38 -16.70 31.91
C THR A 48 12.35 -17.66 30.72
N VAL A 49 12.36 -18.97 30.98
CA VAL A 49 12.28 -20.02 29.93
C VAL A 49 10.93 -19.96 29.22
N THR A 50 9.85 -19.82 29.99
CA THR A 50 8.48 -19.70 29.45
C THR A 50 8.34 -18.46 28.57
N LEU A 51 8.93 -17.34 28.98
CA LEU A 51 8.94 -16.10 28.22
C LEU A 51 9.72 -16.22 26.92
N VAL A 52 10.86 -16.92 26.88
CA VAL A 52 11.60 -17.15 25.62
C VAL A 52 10.74 -17.89 24.60
N ALA A 53 9.99 -18.91 25.01
CA ALA A 53 9.08 -19.61 24.11
C ALA A 53 7.92 -18.73 23.63
N ALA A 54 7.31 -17.97 24.53
CA ALA A 54 6.26 -17.01 24.20
C ALA A 54 6.75 -15.96 23.19
N ILE A 55 7.93 -15.40 23.43
CA ILE A 55 8.57 -14.41 22.55
C ILE A 55 8.89 -15.02 21.19
N ALA A 56 9.45 -16.23 21.14
CA ALA A 56 9.71 -16.94 19.89
C ALA A 56 8.43 -17.23 19.08
N ALA A 57 7.36 -17.64 19.77
CA ALA A 57 6.05 -17.86 19.15
C ALA A 57 5.48 -16.55 18.59
N MET A 58 5.56 -15.46 19.36
CA MET A 58 5.10 -14.14 18.96
C MET A 58 5.88 -13.58 17.77
N THR A 59 7.21 -13.57 17.83
CA THR A 59 8.06 -12.99 16.79
C THR A 59 7.90 -13.75 15.49
N SER A 60 7.91 -15.09 15.53
CA SER A 60 7.69 -15.91 14.34
C SER A 60 6.28 -15.78 13.77
N ALA A 61 5.25 -15.58 14.60
CA ALA A 61 3.89 -15.33 14.12
C ALA A 61 3.77 -14.00 13.38
N PHE A 62 4.50 -12.98 13.85
CA PHE A 62 4.45 -11.62 13.32
C PHE A 62 5.36 -11.39 12.10
N THR A 63 6.57 -11.95 12.10
CA THR A 63 7.59 -11.65 11.08
C THR A 63 7.50 -12.54 9.85
N VAL A 64 7.09 -13.81 10.00
CA VAL A 64 7.01 -14.76 8.88
C VAL A 64 5.76 -14.46 8.05
N ASN A 65 5.96 -13.88 6.86
CA ASN A 65 4.89 -13.48 5.95
C ASN A 65 5.11 -14.01 4.53
N ASP A 66 5.79 -15.16 4.36
CA ASP A 66 5.95 -15.81 3.07
C ASP A 66 4.60 -16.12 2.41
N THR A 67 4.58 -16.10 1.07
CA THR A 67 3.36 -16.22 0.26
C THR A 67 2.81 -17.64 0.28
N THR A 68 3.67 -18.65 0.20
CA THR A 68 3.27 -20.07 0.16
C THR A 68 3.62 -20.82 1.44
N THR A 69 2.84 -21.85 1.75
CA THR A 69 2.99 -22.67 2.96
C THR A 69 4.36 -23.35 3.04
N GLY A 70 4.88 -23.85 1.92
CA GLY A 70 6.22 -24.46 1.86
C GLY A 70 7.33 -23.47 2.19
N GLN A 71 7.24 -22.24 1.68
CA GLN A 71 8.20 -21.19 1.96
C GLN A 71 8.15 -20.73 3.42
N GLN A 72 6.95 -20.61 4.00
CA GLN A 72 6.77 -20.34 5.42
C GLN A 72 7.45 -21.40 6.30
N ALA A 73 7.33 -22.69 5.94
CA ALA A 73 7.98 -23.78 6.68
C ALA A 73 9.51 -23.67 6.63
N VAL A 74 10.07 -23.38 5.45
CA VAL A 74 11.52 -23.14 5.30
C VAL A 74 11.97 -21.94 6.14
N THR A 75 11.23 -20.82 6.11
CA THR A 75 11.55 -19.64 6.91
C THR A 75 11.47 -19.90 8.41
N LEU A 76 10.53 -20.72 8.89
CA LEU A 76 10.45 -21.11 10.29
C LEU A 76 11.65 -21.98 10.71
N LEU A 77 12.09 -22.92 9.85
CA LEU A 77 13.27 -23.75 10.11
C LEU A 77 14.56 -22.91 10.12
N LEU A 78 14.74 -22.03 9.14
CA LEU A 78 15.86 -21.09 9.11
C LEU A 78 15.82 -20.13 10.30
N GLY A 79 14.62 -19.67 10.66
CA GLY A 79 14.38 -18.83 11.83
C GLY A 79 14.74 -19.53 13.14
N LEU A 80 14.52 -20.84 13.25
CA LEU A 80 14.98 -21.63 14.40
C LEU A 80 16.51 -21.64 14.49
N VAL A 81 17.21 -21.88 13.38
CA VAL A 81 18.69 -21.91 13.35
C VAL A 81 19.28 -20.53 13.67
N LEU A 82 18.79 -19.48 13.01
CA LEU A 82 19.27 -18.12 13.24
C LEU A 82 18.87 -17.57 14.61
N GLY A 83 17.68 -17.92 15.09
CA GLY A 83 17.22 -17.60 16.44
C GLY A 83 18.08 -18.29 17.50
N ALA A 84 18.43 -19.56 17.30
CA ALA A 84 19.33 -20.30 18.17
C ALA A 84 20.73 -19.68 18.20
N ALA A 85 21.27 -19.32 17.04
CA ALA A 85 22.55 -18.62 16.93
C ALA A 85 22.52 -17.27 17.65
N SER A 86 21.46 -16.47 17.44
CA SER A 86 21.29 -15.15 18.06
C SER A 86 21.16 -15.23 19.58
N LEU A 87 20.35 -16.15 20.08
CA LEU A 87 20.15 -16.40 21.51
C LEU A 87 21.43 -16.88 22.20
N THR A 88 22.17 -17.78 21.53
CA THR A 88 23.46 -18.28 22.03
C THR A 88 24.50 -17.17 22.03
N ALA A 89 24.58 -16.38 20.95
CA ALA A 89 25.51 -15.26 20.83
C ALA A 89 25.24 -14.18 21.90
N ALA A 90 23.98 -13.85 22.19
CA ALA A 90 23.62 -12.96 23.28
C ALA A 90 24.04 -13.52 24.66
N SER A 91 23.80 -14.81 24.89
CA SER A 91 24.17 -15.48 26.15
C SER A 91 25.69 -15.54 26.36
N VAL A 92 26.47 -15.74 25.30
CA VAL A 92 27.94 -15.70 25.34
C VAL A 92 28.45 -14.26 25.48
N GLY A 93 27.88 -13.32 24.73
CA GLY A 93 28.25 -11.90 24.76
C GLY A 93 28.12 -11.31 26.16
N SER A 94 27.07 -11.68 26.89
CA SER A 94 26.88 -11.23 28.28
C SER A 94 27.99 -11.66 29.25
N ALA A 95 28.74 -12.72 28.92
CA ALA A 95 29.86 -13.20 29.73
C ALA A 95 31.20 -12.51 29.43
N VAL A 96 31.34 -11.85 28.27
CA VAL A 96 32.59 -11.23 27.81
C VAL A 96 32.33 -9.84 27.21
N PRO A 97 32.05 -8.80 28.02
CA PRO A 97 31.95 -7.43 27.51
C PRO A 97 33.26 -7.00 26.83
N PRO A 98 33.24 -6.25 25.69
CA PRO A 98 32.08 -5.63 25.02
C PRO A 98 31.52 -6.46 23.84
N LEU A 99 31.63 -7.80 23.88
CA LEU A 99 31.24 -8.65 22.75
C LEU A 99 29.74 -8.55 22.41
N ASP A 100 28.89 -8.39 23.42
CA ASP A 100 27.45 -8.18 23.29
C ASP A 100 27.13 -6.92 22.46
N SER A 101 27.77 -5.79 22.77
CA SER A 101 27.62 -4.53 22.03
C SER A 101 28.03 -4.67 20.57
N VAL A 102 29.19 -5.29 20.30
CA VAL A 102 29.69 -5.49 18.92
C VAL A 102 28.77 -6.42 18.14
N VAL A 103 28.38 -7.56 18.71
CA VAL A 103 27.49 -8.52 18.04
C VAL A 103 26.13 -7.90 17.78
N PHE A 104 25.58 -7.12 18.70
CA PHE A 104 24.25 -6.52 18.49
C PHE A 104 24.24 -5.51 17.34
N VAL A 105 25.28 -4.69 17.24
CA VAL A 105 25.45 -3.72 16.13
C VAL A 105 25.66 -4.43 14.80
N LEU A 106 26.47 -5.49 14.76
CA LEU A 106 26.63 -6.32 13.55
C LEU A 106 25.33 -7.01 13.15
N LEU A 107 24.52 -7.41 14.12
CA LEU A 107 23.23 -8.04 13.85
C LEU A 107 22.26 -7.03 13.24
N ILE A 108 22.28 -5.75 13.64
CA ILE A 108 21.52 -4.69 12.93
C ILE A 108 21.91 -4.64 11.45
N PHE A 109 23.21 -4.67 11.14
CA PHE A 109 23.67 -4.71 9.73
C PHE A 109 22.98 -5.84 8.98
N VAL A 110 23.12 -7.06 9.50
CA VAL A 110 22.60 -8.28 8.86
C VAL A 110 21.09 -8.20 8.73
N ALA A 111 20.39 -7.71 9.77
CA ALA A 111 18.93 -7.63 9.78
C ALA A 111 18.38 -6.59 8.80
N VAL A 112 19.04 -5.43 8.66
CA VAL A 112 18.65 -4.38 7.70
C VAL A 112 19.05 -4.78 6.29
N TYR A 113 20.25 -5.32 6.11
CA TYR A 113 20.74 -5.80 4.81
C TYR A 113 19.93 -6.98 4.27
N ALA A 114 19.48 -7.87 5.16
CA ALA A 114 18.65 -9.00 4.77
C ALA A 114 17.31 -8.56 4.17
N GLN A 115 16.82 -7.34 4.42
CA GLN A 115 15.54 -6.85 3.87
C GLN A 115 15.50 -6.87 2.33
N ARG A 116 16.66 -6.89 1.68
CA ARG A 116 16.77 -6.97 0.21
C ARG A 116 16.31 -8.29 -0.37
N PHE A 117 16.33 -9.35 0.42
CA PHE A 117 15.93 -10.69 -0.03
C PHE A 117 14.42 -10.92 0.13
N GLY A 118 13.63 -9.85 0.03
CA GLY A 118 12.17 -9.87 0.14
C GLY A 118 11.65 -10.26 1.52
N SER A 119 10.46 -10.86 1.54
CA SER A 119 9.73 -11.20 2.77
C SER A 119 10.50 -12.13 3.72
N ARG A 120 11.27 -13.09 3.18
CA ARG A 120 12.12 -13.99 3.98
C ARG A 120 13.22 -13.25 4.71
N GLY A 121 13.92 -12.38 3.99
CA GLY A 121 15.03 -11.63 4.54
C GLY A 121 14.58 -10.69 5.66
N ILE A 122 13.44 -10.00 5.46
CA ILE A 122 12.78 -9.21 6.51
C ILE A 122 12.44 -10.09 7.72
N ALA A 123 11.87 -11.28 7.49
CA ALA A 123 11.46 -12.18 8.56
C ALA A 123 12.64 -12.70 9.40
N LEU A 124 13.68 -13.24 8.73
CA LEU A 124 14.86 -13.80 9.37
C LEU A 124 15.70 -12.74 10.08
N GLY A 125 15.87 -11.56 9.45
CA GLY A 125 16.58 -10.43 10.04
C GLY A 125 15.90 -9.93 11.30
N SER A 126 14.58 -9.69 11.22
CA SER A 126 13.80 -9.23 12.37
C SER A 126 13.73 -10.26 13.49
N LEU A 127 13.56 -11.54 13.16
CA LEU A 127 13.50 -12.62 14.15
C LEU A 127 14.83 -12.77 14.91
N SER A 128 15.96 -12.73 14.19
CA SER A 128 17.30 -12.75 14.79
C SER A 128 17.49 -11.55 15.74
N PHE A 129 17.09 -10.36 15.28
CA PHE A 129 17.22 -9.13 16.05
C PHE A 129 16.39 -9.15 17.33
N PHE A 130 15.10 -9.50 17.23
CA PHE A 130 14.24 -9.55 18.41
C PHE A 130 14.66 -10.64 19.39
N LEU A 131 15.08 -11.82 18.92
CA LEU A 131 15.55 -12.88 19.82
C LEU A 131 16.84 -12.49 20.54
N PHE A 132 17.78 -11.83 19.87
CA PHE A 132 18.98 -11.28 20.52
C PHE A 132 18.60 -10.21 21.56
N PHE A 133 17.76 -9.24 21.16
CA PHE A 133 17.28 -8.18 22.04
C PHE A 133 16.59 -8.74 23.30
N PHE A 134 15.71 -9.73 23.15
CA PHE A 134 15.00 -10.32 24.27
C PHE A 134 15.91 -11.18 25.14
N ALA A 135 16.90 -11.85 24.58
CA ALA A 135 17.91 -12.55 25.37
C ALA A 135 18.67 -11.57 26.30
N MET A 136 19.05 -10.40 25.78
CA MET A 136 19.65 -9.32 26.57
C MET A 136 18.68 -8.76 27.63
N PHE A 137 17.42 -8.50 27.25
CA PHE A 137 16.39 -8.03 28.17
C PHE A 137 16.15 -9.01 29.34
N LEU A 138 16.09 -10.31 29.05
CA LEU A 138 15.91 -11.37 30.05
C LEU A 138 17.19 -11.72 30.84
N GLN A 139 18.34 -11.12 30.48
CA GLN A 139 19.64 -11.40 31.09
C GLN A 139 19.99 -12.91 31.08
N THR A 140 19.88 -13.55 29.91
CA THR A 140 20.10 -15.00 29.77
C THR A 140 21.57 -15.40 30.01
N HIS A 141 21.78 -16.51 30.72
CA HIS A 141 23.13 -17.03 31.01
C HIS A 141 23.50 -18.25 30.15
N LEU A 142 24.79 -18.42 29.88
CA LEU A 142 25.32 -19.52 29.06
C LEU A 142 24.89 -20.92 29.53
N LYS A 143 24.77 -21.13 30.86
CA LYS A 143 24.32 -22.41 31.43
C LYS A 143 22.87 -22.76 31.11
N GLN A 144 22.04 -21.76 30.82
CA GLN A 144 20.62 -21.95 30.52
C GLN A 144 20.38 -22.22 29.03
N VAL A 145 21.37 -21.98 28.16
CA VAL A 145 21.22 -22.05 26.70
C VAL A 145 20.57 -23.36 26.23
N PRO A 146 20.93 -24.56 26.70
CA PRO A 146 20.27 -25.79 26.24
C PRO A 146 18.75 -25.80 26.49
N VAL A 147 18.32 -25.32 27.66
CA VAL A 147 16.90 -25.22 28.02
C VAL A 147 16.20 -24.10 27.25
N LEU A 148 16.90 -22.98 27.00
CA LEU A 148 16.36 -21.87 26.22
C LEU A 148 16.22 -22.24 24.73
N LEU A 149 17.10 -23.07 24.18
CA LEU A 149 16.98 -23.61 22.82
C LEU A 149 15.79 -24.57 22.69
N LEU A 150 15.52 -25.38 23.72
CA LEU A 150 14.31 -26.19 23.79
C LEU A 150 13.06 -25.30 23.78
N ALA A 151 13.05 -24.25 24.63
CA ALA A 151 11.95 -23.30 24.70
C ALA A 151 11.72 -22.55 23.38
N LEU A 152 12.79 -22.11 22.71
CA LEU A 152 12.75 -21.52 21.36
C LEU A 152 12.12 -22.48 20.36
N THR A 153 12.54 -23.75 20.38
CA THR A 153 11.99 -24.80 19.50
C THR A 153 10.51 -25.01 19.74
N ILE A 154 10.08 -25.08 21.01
CA ILE A 154 8.66 -25.20 21.38
C ILE A 154 7.87 -23.99 20.92
N GLY A 155 8.40 -22.77 21.08
CA GLY A 155 7.75 -21.54 20.64
C GLY A 155 7.53 -21.49 19.12
N ILE A 156 8.56 -21.82 18.34
CA ILE A 156 8.47 -21.86 16.86
C ILE A 156 7.53 -23.00 16.41
N ALA A 157 7.61 -24.16 17.06
CA ALA A 157 6.71 -25.29 16.77
C ALA A 157 5.25 -24.97 17.10
N ALA A 158 4.99 -24.27 18.21
CA ALA A 158 3.65 -23.80 18.58
C ALA A 158 3.08 -22.87 17.52
N ASN A 159 3.89 -21.92 17.01
CA ASN A 159 3.47 -21.07 15.89
C ASN A 159 3.22 -21.88 14.61
N ALA A 160 4.05 -22.88 14.31
CA ALA A 160 3.82 -23.77 13.16
C ALA A 160 2.49 -24.53 13.30
N VAL A 161 2.16 -25.07 14.48
CA VAL A 161 0.89 -25.75 14.75
C VAL A 161 -0.28 -24.78 14.59
N VAL A 162 -0.19 -23.59 15.18
CA VAL A 162 -1.24 -22.57 15.06
C VAL A 162 -1.44 -22.18 13.60
N ARG A 163 -0.37 -21.94 12.86
CA ARG A 163 -0.40 -21.45 11.48
C ARG A 163 -0.85 -22.51 10.47
N PHE A 164 -0.41 -23.76 10.62
CA PHE A 164 -0.69 -24.83 9.65
C PHE A 164 -1.91 -25.69 10.01
N VAL A 165 -2.26 -25.79 11.30
CA VAL A 165 -3.34 -26.66 11.79
C VAL A 165 -4.55 -25.86 12.28
N LEU A 166 -4.37 -24.96 13.26
CA LEU A 166 -5.49 -24.29 13.94
C LEU A 166 -6.10 -23.14 13.12
N VAL A 167 -5.24 -22.27 12.59
CA VAL A 167 -5.58 -21.07 11.80
C VAL A 167 -5.11 -21.31 10.36
N ARG A 168 -5.48 -22.46 9.80
CA ARG A 168 -5.07 -22.85 8.46
C ARG A 168 -5.53 -21.80 7.44
N LYS A 169 -4.57 -21.08 6.85
CA LYS A 169 -4.82 -20.13 5.77
C LYS A 169 -5.36 -20.89 4.56
N ARG A 170 -6.67 -20.83 4.34
CA ARG A 170 -7.33 -21.33 3.13
C ARG A 170 -7.35 -20.22 2.09
N THR A 171 -6.19 -19.92 1.52
CA THR A 171 -5.99 -18.85 0.53
C THR A 171 -7.04 -18.94 -0.58
N ASP A 172 -7.28 -20.14 -1.11
CA ASP A 172 -8.25 -20.36 -2.19
C ASP A 172 -9.69 -20.02 -1.78
N ALA A 173 -10.09 -20.35 -0.55
CA ALA A 173 -11.44 -20.09 -0.06
C ALA A 173 -11.66 -18.62 0.30
N GLU A 174 -10.61 -17.89 0.66
CA GLU A 174 -10.63 -16.45 0.91
C GLU A 174 -10.70 -15.69 -0.41
N PHE A 175 -9.87 -16.07 -1.38
CA PHE A 175 -9.90 -15.55 -2.74
C PHE A 175 -11.26 -15.77 -3.41
N LEU A 176 -11.83 -16.98 -3.29
CA LEU A 176 -13.17 -17.28 -3.81
C LEU A 176 -14.27 -16.44 -3.14
N ARG A 177 -14.16 -16.13 -1.84
CA ARG A 177 -15.09 -15.26 -1.14
C ARG A 177 -15.00 -13.83 -1.62
N ILE A 178 -13.78 -13.30 -1.79
CA ILE A 178 -13.53 -11.96 -2.33
C ILE A 178 -14.09 -11.88 -3.76
N ARG A 179 -13.81 -12.87 -4.61
CA ARG A 179 -14.31 -12.98 -5.98
C ARG A 179 -15.84 -12.99 -6.05
N ARG A 180 -16.51 -13.81 -5.23
CA ARG A 180 -17.97 -13.85 -5.17
C ARG A 180 -18.57 -12.52 -4.69
N ALA A 181 -17.97 -11.90 -3.67
CA ALA A 181 -18.43 -10.60 -3.17
C ALA A 181 -18.27 -9.48 -4.22
N PHE A 182 -17.14 -9.47 -4.93
CA PHE A 182 -16.87 -8.54 -6.03
C PHE A 182 -17.88 -8.70 -7.16
N ARG A 183 -18.12 -9.92 -7.64
CA ARG A 183 -19.12 -10.21 -8.68
C ARG A 183 -20.55 -9.86 -8.26
N ALA A 184 -20.92 -10.14 -7.01
CA ALA A 184 -22.24 -9.76 -6.51
C ALA A 184 -22.42 -8.22 -6.52
N ARG A 185 -21.37 -7.46 -6.22
CA ARG A 185 -21.40 -5.98 -6.30
C ARG A 185 -21.43 -5.50 -7.75
N LEU A 186 -20.67 -6.11 -8.64
CA LEU A 186 -20.73 -5.84 -10.08
C LEU A 186 -22.15 -6.07 -10.63
N ALA A 187 -22.74 -7.24 -10.36
CA ALA A 187 -24.12 -7.56 -10.74
C ALA A 187 -25.14 -6.57 -10.17
N ALA A 188 -24.93 -6.09 -8.93
CA ALA A 188 -25.78 -5.07 -8.32
C ALA A 188 -25.70 -3.71 -9.03
N VAL A 189 -24.53 -3.32 -9.55
CA VAL A 189 -24.41 -2.08 -10.35
C VAL A 189 -25.08 -2.23 -11.71
N VAL A 190 -24.86 -3.35 -12.42
CA VAL A 190 -25.51 -3.63 -13.71
C VAL A 190 -27.04 -3.64 -13.54
N ARG A 191 -27.56 -4.25 -12.46
CA ARG A 191 -28.98 -4.20 -12.11
C ARG A 191 -29.49 -2.79 -11.82
N ALA A 192 -28.73 -1.97 -11.10
CA ALA A 192 -29.12 -0.59 -10.84
C ALA A 192 -29.15 0.26 -12.12
N ALA A 193 -28.29 -0.04 -13.08
CA ALA A 193 -28.25 0.62 -14.38
C ALA A 193 -29.42 0.16 -15.29
N GLU A 194 -29.76 -1.13 -15.27
CA GLU A 194 -30.99 -1.68 -15.88
C GLU A 194 -32.25 -0.97 -15.33
N ASP A 195 -32.39 -0.90 -14.00
CA ASP A 195 -33.51 -0.23 -13.33
C ASP A 195 -33.58 1.28 -13.69
N HIS A 196 -32.43 1.91 -13.98
CA HIS A 196 -32.39 3.32 -14.37
C HIS A 196 -32.89 3.54 -15.80
N LEU A 197 -32.49 2.67 -16.75
CA LEU A 197 -32.95 2.66 -18.13
C LEU A 197 -34.44 2.32 -18.24
N ALA A 198 -34.91 1.31 -17.51
CA ALA A 198 -36.31 0.85 -17.56
C ALA A 198 -37.31 1.96 -17.18
N VAL A 199 -36.95 2.83 -16.25
CA VAL A 199 -37.82 3.92 -15.77
C VAL A 199 -37.59 5.22 -16.55
N GLY A 200 -36.68 5.25 -17.54
CA GLY A 200 -36.35 6.46 -18.30
C GLY A 200 -35.65 7.55 -17.48
N GLY A 201 -34.93 7.17 -16.42
CA GLY A 201 -34.19 8.10 -15.58
C GLY A 201 -35.03 8.77 -14.48
N SER A 202 -34.78 8.41 -13.22
CA SER A 202 -35.35 9.09 -12.04
C SER A 202 -34.26 9.46 -11.05
N GLU A 203 -34.50 10.48 -10.21
CA GLU A 203 -33.53 10.88 -9.18
C GLU A 203 -33.28 9.77 -8.14
N ARG A 204 -34.31 8.96 -7.85
CA ARG A 204 -34.20 7.79 -6.97
C ARG A 204 -33.30 6.70 -7.56
N THR A 205 -33.50 6.35 -8.83
CA THR A 205 -32.66 5.34 -9.51
C THR A 205 -31.24 5.86 -9.74
N ARG A 206 -31.07 7.17 -10.01
CA ARG A 206 -29.76 7.83 -10.08
C ARG A 206 -28.99 7.77 -8.75
N LYS A 207 -29.67 8.05 -7.63
CA LYS A 207 -29.07 7.93 -6.29
C LYS A 207 -28.66 6.50 -5.99
N ARG A 208 -29.53 5.52 -6.30
CA ARG A 208 -29.23 4.10 -6.13
C ARG A 208 -28.01 3.67 -6.94
N LEU A 209 -27.93 4.07 -8.21
CA LEU A 209 -26.81 3.78 -9.11
C LEU A 209 -25.49 4.37 -8.60
N ARG A 210 -25.49 5.61 -8.08
CA ARG A 210 -24.34 6.22 -7.39
C ARG A 210 -23.92 5.44 -6.14
N THR A 211 -24.87 5.04 -5.29
CA THR A 211 -24.58 4.27 -4.08
C THR A 211 -23.99 2.90 -4.40
N THR A 212 -24.52 2.19 -5.40
CA THR A 212 -23.96 0.89 -5.82
C THR A 212 -22.58 1.04 -6.44
N ASN A 213 -22.34 2.10 -7.22
CA ASN A 213 -21.01 2.39 -7.78
C ASN A 213 -19.98 2.69 -6.66
N SER A 214 -20.36 3.49 -5.66
CA SER A 214 -19.51 3.75 -4.48
C SER A 214 -19.15 2.46 -3.73
N ARG A 215 -20.11 1.53 -3.57
CA ARG A 215 -19.85 0.22 -2.95
C ARG A 215 -18.96 -0.68 -3.80
N MET A 216 -18.99 -0.53 -5.13
CA MET A 216 -18.06 -1.23 -6.02
C MET A 216 -16.63 -0.72 -5.82
N HIS A 217 -16.45 0.61 -5.79
CA HIS A 217 -15.16 1.25 -5.47
C HIS A 217 -14.61 0.81 -4.11
N GLU A 218 -15.45 0.86 -3.06
CA GLU A 218 -15.07 0.32 -1.74
C GLU A 218 -14.56 -1.12 -1.84
N SER A 219 -15.17 -1.95 -2.69
CA SER A 219 -14.79 -3.35 -2.89
C SER A 219 -13.42 -3.52 -3.54
N VAL A 220 -13.05 -2.61 -4.44
CA VAL A 220 -11.74 -2.59 -5.10
C VAL A 220 -10.67 -2.18 -4.10
N LEU A 221 -10.97 -1.21 -3.22
CA LEU A 221 -10.09 -0.86 -2.10
C LEU A 221 -9.88 -2.04 -1.15
N LEU A 222 -10.93 -2.83 -0.86
CA LEU A 222 -10.76 -4.08 -0.08
C LEU A 222 -9.83 -5.07 -0.79
N ILE A 223 -9.92 -5.18 -2.12
CA ILE A 223 -9.04 -6.05 -2.92
C ILE A 223 -7.61 -5.50 -2.90
N GLU A 224 -7.40 -4.20 -3.05
CA GLU A 224 -6.09 -3.57 -3.01
C GLU A 224 -5.35 -3.81 -1.69
N ASP A 225 -6.06 -3.70 -0.56
CA ASP A 225 -5.53 -3.95 0.78
C ASP A 225 -5.22 -5.43 1.02
N THR A 226 -6.07 -6.35 0.51
CA THR A 226 -5.98 -7.78 0.80
C THR A 226 -5.18 -8.58 -0.23
N ALA A 227 -5.08 -8.11 -1.47
CA ALA A 227 -4.40 -8.80 -2.56
C ALA A 227 -2.94 -9.18 -2.24
N PRO A 228 -2.11 -8.32 -1.61
CA PRO A 228 -0.73 -8.66 -1.26
C PRO A 228 -0.62 -9.81 -0.24
N GLU A 229 -1.70 -10.05 0.50
CA GLU A 229 -1.73 -11.07 1.54
C GLU A 229 -2.28 -12.38 1.03
N VAL A 230 -3.13 -12.37 0.00
CA VAL A 230 -3.73 -13.56 -0.58
C VAL A 230 -2.89 -14.10 -1.74
N ALA A 231 -2.18 -13.25 -2.48
CA ALA A 231 -1.36 -13.64 -3.62
C ALA A 231 0.09 -13.09 -3.49
N GLY A 232 1.06 -13.63 -4.23
CA GLY A 232 2.40 -13.04 -4.30
C GLY A 232 2.38 -11.61 -4.84
N ALA A 233 3.41 -10.80 -4.56
CA ALA A 233 3.43 -9.36 -4.89
C ALA A 233 3.03 -9.07 -6.36
N GLU A 234 3.54 -9.87 -7.29
CA GLU A 234 3.28 -9.76 -8.72
C GLU A 234 1.82 -10.14 -9.08
N SER A 235 1.30 -11.24 -8.52
CA SER A 235 -0.09 -11.65 -8.71
C SER A 235 -1.08 -10.70 -8.03
N ALA A 236 -0.68 -10.09 -6.92
CA ALA A 236 -1.46 -9.09 -6.19
C ALA A 236 -1.58 -7.78 -7.00
N ASN A 237 -0.48 -7.33 -7.61
CA ASN A 237 -0.49 -6.19 -8.54
C ASN A 237 -1.35 -6.48 -9.76
N ARG A 238 -1.25 -7.69 -10.35
CA ARG A 238 -2.12 -8.10 -11.47
C ARG A 238 -3.60 -8.11 -11.08
N LEU A 239 -3.94 -8.70 -9.93
CA LEU A 239 -5.32 -8.71 -9.42
C LEU A 239 -5.84 -7.29 -9.16
N ARG A 240 -5.01 -6.42 -8.57
CA ARG A 240 -5.34 -5.01 -8.33
C ARG A 240 -5.60 -4.28 -9.64
N ARG A 241 -4.70 -4.43 -10.62
CA ARG A 241 -4.84 -3.83 -11.96
C ARG A 241 -6.15 -4.28 -12.60
N ARG A 242 -6.46 -5.58 -12.62
CA ARG A 242 -7.70 -6.07 -13.22
C ARG A 242 -8.97 -5.70 -12.44
N ALA A 243 -8.94 -5.67 -11.11
CA ALA A 243 -10.10 -5.24 -10.29
C ALA A 243 -10.48 -3.77 -10.57
N ILE A 244 -9.47 -2.91 -10.69
CA ILE A 244 -9.68 -1.50 -11.06
C ILE A 244 -10.10 -1.39 -12.54
N GLU A 245 -9.68 -2.27 -13.46
CA GLU A 245 -10.17 -2.26 -14.86
C GLU A 245 -11.68 -2.48 -14.92
N VAL A 246 -12.17 -3.48 -14.17
CA VAL A 246 -13.61 -3.72 -14.04
C VAL A 246 -14.30 -2.52 -13.40
N GLU A 247 -13.73 -1.91 -12.36
CA GLU A 247 -14.29 -0.71 -11.74
C GLU A 247 -14.47 0.43 -12.74
N LEU A 248 -13.46 0.69 -13.55
CA LEU A 248 -13.49 1.78 -14.52
C LEU A 248 -14.48 1.50 -15.65
N ALA A 249 -14.57 0.25 -16.11
CA ALA A 249 -15.61 -0.13 -17.07
C ALA A 249 -17.02 -0.01 -16.47
N VAL A 250 -17.20 -0.29 -15.18
CA VAL A 250 -18.46 -0.04 -14.45
C VAL A 250 -18.79 1.45 -14.37
N GLN A 251 -17.80 2.29 -14.08
CA GLN A 251 -17.97 3.74 -14.05
C GLN A 251 -18.36 4.26 -15.44
N TRP A 252 -17.69 3.78 -16.49
CA TRP A 252 -18.00 4.15 -17.86
C TRP A 252 -19.41 3.75 -18.28
N LEU A 253 -19.84 2.51 -17.97
CA LEU A 253 -21.22 2.07 -18.17
C LEU A 253 -22.21 2.95 -17.41
N THR A 254 -21.94 3.25 -16.14
CA THR A 254 -22.81 4.07 -15.29
C THR A 254 -23.00 5.49 -15.82
N ILE A 255 -21.93 6.12 -16.30
CA ILE A 255 -21.96 7.46 -16.90
C ILE A 255 -22.73 7.41 -18.22
N THR A 256 -22.44 6.41 -19.06
CA THR A 256 -23.05 6.28 -20.38
C THR A 256 -24.55 6.01 -20.28
N VAL A 257 -24.97 5.14 -19.36
CA VAL A 257 -26.39 4.88 -19.08
C VAL A 257 -27.13 6.13 -18.61
N GLN A 258 -26.53 6.96 -17.72
CA GLN A 258 -27.14 8.22 -17.30
C GLN A 258 -27.27 9.22 -18.45
N ARG A 259 -26.26 9.27 -19.32
CA ARG A 259 -26.21 10.17 -20.48
C ARG A 259 -27.23 9.76 -21.53
N THR A 260 -27.32 8.47 -21.83
CA THR A 260 -28.30 7.90 -22.77
C THR A 260 -29.73 8.07 -22.26
N CYS A 261 -29.99 7.93 -20.95
CA CYS A 261 -31.33 8.23 -20.39
C CYS A 261 -31.76 9.70 -20.50
N ALA A 262 -30.83 10.63 -20.76
CA ALA A 262 -31.15 12.04 -20.99
C ALA A 262 -31.47 12.34 -22.47
N GLU A 263 -31.32 11.36 -23.36
CA GLU A 263 -31.66 11.41 -24.78
C GLU A 263 -33.03 10.73 -25.00
N ASP A 264 -33.83 11.19 -25.97
CA ASP A 264 -35.08 10.50 -26.34
C ASP A 264 -34.74 9.17 -27.04
N LEU A 265 -35.00 8.06 -26.36
CA LEU A 265 -34.80 6.70 -26.88
C LEU A 265 -36.11 6.06 -27.30
N ASP A 266 -36.09 5.47 -28.49
CA ASP A 266 -37.09 4.51 -28.94
C ASP A 266 -37.25 3.35 -27.94
N GLU A 267 -38.48 2.88 -27.80
CA GLU A 267 -38.86 1.82 -26.86
C GLU A 267 -38.16 0.49 -27.21
N ASP A 268 -38.07 0.16 -28.49
CA ASP A 268 -37.37 -1.04 -28.99
C ASP A 268 -35.86 -1.03 -28.66
N VAL A 269 -35.22 0.14 -28.76
CA VAL A 269 -33.79 0.30 -28.44
C VAL A 269 -33.56 0.17 -26.95
N ARG A 270 -34.45 0.73 -26.13
CA ARG A 270 -34.40 0.63 -24.67
C ARG A 270 -34.53 -0.82 -24.21
N ASP A 271 -35.46 -1.56 -24.80
CA ASP A 271 -35.68 -2.97 -24.48
C ASP A 271 -34.51 -3.87 -24.89
N ASP A 272 -33.87 -3.63 -26.04
CA ASP A 272 -32.63 -4.31 -26.44
C ASP A 272 -31.49 -4.09 -25.41
N LEU A 273 -31.27 -2.83 -24.99
CA LEU A 273 -30.24 -2.50 -24.01
C LEU A 273 -30.50 -3.19 -22.66
N ILE A 274 -31.74 -3.14 -22.18
CA ILE A 274 -32.15 -3.83 -20.94
C ILE A 274 -31.93 -5.34 -21.05
N ALA A 275 -32.31 -5.95 -22.18
CA ALA A 275 -32.12 -7.38 -22.42
C ALA A 275 -30.63 -7.75 -22.41
N ARG A 276 -29.75 -6.96 -23.03
CA ARG A 276 -28.29 -7.19 -23.04
C ARG A 276 -27.70 -7.08 -21.64
N MET A 277 -28.05 -6.05 -20.87
CA MET A 277 -27.58 -5.90 -19.48
C MET A 277 -28.06 -7.04 -18.58
N ARG A 278 -29.30 -7.49 -18.77
CA ARG A 278 -29.88 -8.63 -18.05
C ARG A 278 -29.15 -9.94 -18.39
N ARG A 279 -28.80 -10.15 -19.66
CA ARG A 279 -27.98 -11.30 -20.11
C ARG A 279 -26.60 -11.26 -19.46
N PHE A 280 -25.90 -10.13 -19.54
CA PHE A 280 -24.58 -9.98 -18.91
C PHE A 280 -24.62 -10.24 -17.39
N ARG A 281 -25.62 -9.70 -16.69
CA ARG A 281 -25.81 -9.98 -15.25
C ARG A 281 -25.98 -11.47 -14.97
N SER A 282 -26.77 -12.18 -15.77
CA SER A 282 -27.00 -13.62 -15.59
C SER A 282 -25.72 -14.47 -15.73
N LEU A 283 -24.75 -14.00 -16.51
CA LEU A 283 -23.45 -14.65 -16.68
C LEU A 283 -22.54 -14.40 -15.47
N ILE A 284 -22.58 -13.20 -14.89
CA ILE A 284 -21.76 -12.85 -13.71
C ILE A 284 -22.29 -13.50 -12.42
N GLU A 285 -23.61 -13.73 -12.31
CA GLU A 285 -24.26 -14.30 -11.12
C GLU A 285 -24.01 -15.82 -10.94
N ARG A 286 -23.51 -16.55 -11.95
CA ARG A 286 -23.18 -17.99 -11.87
C ARG A 286 -21.94 -18.25 -11.00
N ASP A 287 -21.84 -19.45 -10.39
CA ASP A 287 -20.72 -19.80 -9.50
C ASP A 287 -19.41 -19.73 -10.31
N PRO A 288 -18.40 -18.96 -9.86
CA PRO A 288 -17.17 -18.77 -10.62
C PRO A 288 -16.27 -20.02 -10.76
N ARG A 289 -16.75 -21.21 -10.36
CA ARG A 289 -16.11 -22.52 -10.65
C ARG A 289 -16.81 -23.30 -11.76
N GLU A 290 -18.02 -22.90 -12.13
CA GLU A 290 -18.91 -23.63 -13.04
C GLU A 290 -19.01 -22.97 -14.42
N LEU A 291 -18.33 -21.85 -14.63
CA LEU A 291 -18.29 -21.15 -15.90
C LEU A 291 -17.12 -21.70 -16.72
N PRO A 292 -17.36 -22.35 -17.88
CA PRO A 292 -16.31 -22.43 -18.88
C PRO A 292 -15.85 -21.01 -19.22
N LEU A 293 -14.57 -20.83 -19.56
CA LEU A 293 -13.99 -19.57 -20.02
C LEU A 293 -15.01 -18.90 -20.93
N ILE A 294 -15.47 -17.71 -20.56
CA ILE A 294 -16.55 -16.99 -21.24
C ILE A 294 -16.26 -16.85 -22.77
N SER A 295 -15.00 -17.00 -23.19
CA SER A 295 -14.55 -17.07 -24.59
C SER A 295 -15.02 -18.31 -25.37
N GLU A 296 -15.52 -19.37 -24.73
CA GLU A 296 -16.00 -20.59 -25.41
C GLU A 296 -17.51 -20.57 -25.73
N THR A 297 -18.25 -19.54 -25.29
CA THR A 297 -19.67 -19.45 -25.62
C THR A 297 -19.85 -18.60 -26.89
N GLU A 298 -20.38 -19.19 -27.95
CA GLU A 298 -20.64 -18.54 -29.25
C GLU A 298 -21.42 -17.20 -29.12
N GLU A 299 -22.27 -17.11 -28.10
CA GLU A 299 -23.06 -15.92 -27.76
C GLU A 299 -22.25 -14.73 -27.21
N PHE A 300 -21.15 -14.97 -26.48
CA PHE A 300 -20.35 -13.90 -25.90
C PHE A 300 -19.40 -13.28 -26.93
N SER A 301 -18.84 -14.12 -27.80
CA SER A 301 -18.11 -13.67 -28.99
C SER A 301 -18.98 -12.77 -29.87
N LYS A 302 -20.27 -13.08 -30.02
CA LYS A 302 -21.22 -12.23 -30.75
C LYS A 302 -21.44 -10.87 -30.08
N MET A 303 -21.58 -10.81 -28.75
CA MET A 303 -21.72 -9.56 -28.00
C MET A 303 -20.48 -8.66 -28.12
N LEU A 304 -19.28 -9.26 -28.12
CA LEU A 304 -18.01 -8.56 -28.29
C LEU A 304 -17.80 -8.04 -29.72
N VAL A 305 -18.14 -8.85 -30.73
CA VAL A 305 -18.04 -8.48 -32.15
C VAL A 305 -19.05 -7.40 -32.53
N GLU A 306 -20.26 -7.42 -31.97
CA GLU A 306 -21.25 -6.35 -32.18
C GLU A 306 -20.82 -5.03 -31.51
N GLY A 307 -20.15 -5.08 -30.36
CA GLY A 307 -19.63 -3.90 -29.66
C GLY A 307 -18.44 -3.21 -30.34
N SER A 308 -17.63 -3.96 -31.09
CA SER A 308 -16.42 -3.45 -31.76
C SER A 308 -16.65 -2.94 -33.19
N ARG A 309 -17.81 -3.19 -33.80
CA ARG A 309 -18.15 -2.82 -35.19
C ARG A 309 -18.94 -1.51 -35.34
N ILE A 310 -19.05 -0.72 -34.29
CA ILE A 310 -20.04 0.38 -34.18
C ILE A 310 -19.60 1.68 -34.89
N ASP A 311 -18.37 1.77 -35.42
CA ASP A 311 -17.79 3.06 -35.81
C ASP A 311 -18.23 3.63 -37.17
N GLU A 312 -19.04 2.93 -38.00
CA GLU A 312 -19.42 3.46 -39.32
C GLU A 312 -20.72 4.30 -39.31
N HIS A 313 -21.68 4.07 -38.41
CA HIS A 313 -22.92 4.88 -38.25
C HIS A 313 -23.47 4.79 -36.81
N ALA A 314 -23.22 5.80 -35.98
CA ALA A 314 -23.64 5.79 -34.57
C ALA A 314 -25.18 5.88 -34.41
N ALA A 315 -25.79 4.82 -33.89
CA ALA A 315 -27.21 4.74 -33.55
C ALA A 315 -27.47 5.05 -32.06
N PRO A 316 -28.70 5.47 -31.68
CA PRO A 316 -29.07 5.62 -30.28
C PRO A 316 -28.79 4.34 -29.48
N GLY A 317 -28.17 4.47 -28.30
CA GLY A 317 -27.83 3.35 -27.42
C GLY A 317 -26.47 2.68 -27.65
N ASP A 318 -25.76 3.02 -28.73
CA ASP A 318 -24.48 2.41 -29.08
C ASP A 318 -23.37 2.64 -28.04
N GLY A 319 -23.38 3.79 -27.39
CA GLY A 319 -22.50 4.05 -26.25
C GLY A 319 -22.69 3.04 -25.12
N VAL A 320 -23.93 2.66 -24.81
CA VAL A 320 -24.23 1.67 -23.77
C VAL A 320 -23.81 0.27 -24.22
N ARG A 321 -23.98 -0.07 -25.51
CA ARG A 321 -23.51 -1.34 -26.08
C ARG A 321 -21.99 -1.49 -25.96
N ARG A 322 -21.24 -0.44 -26.34
CA ARG A 322 -19.78 -0.40 -26.22
C ARG A 322 -19.33 -0.47 -24.76
N ALA A 323 -19.99 0.27 -23.88
CA ALA A 323 -19.69 0.24 -22.45
C ALA A 323 -19.94 -1.11 -21.79
N LEU A 324 -21.00 -1.82 -22.21
CA LEU A 324 -21.27 -3.17 -21.76
C LEU A 324 -20.23 -4.17 -22.30
N ALA A 325 -19.77 -4.01 -23.55
CA ALA A 325 -18.75 -4.84 -24.16
C ALA A 325 -17.37 -4.69 -23.48
N GLU A 326 -16.94 -3.46 -23.17
CA GLU A 326 -15.69 -3.24 -22.41
C GLU A 326 -15.78 -3.77 -20.99
N LEU A 327 -16.94 -3.62 -20.33
CA LEU A 327 -17.15 -4.21 -19.01
C LEU A 327 -17.06 -5.73 -19.04
N ALA A 328 -17.60 -6.34 -20.09
CA ALA A 328 -17.49 -7.77 -20.33
C ALA A 328 -16.03 -8.20 -20.56
N LEU A 329 -15.26 -7.48 -21.38
CA LEU A 329 -13.83 -7.75 -21.60
C LEU A 329 -13.02 -7.61 -20.30
N ALA A 330 -13.25 -6.54 -19.54
CA ALA A 330 -12.57 -6.31 -18.27
C ALA A 330 -12.85 -7.43 -17.25
N ASP A 331 -14.10 -7.90 -17.16
CA ASP A 331 -14.44 -9.03 -16.28
C ASP A 331 -13.76 -10.33 -16.73
N VAL A 332 -13.68 -10.60 -18.04
CA VAL A 332 -12.96 -11.77 -18.58
C VAL A 332 -11.46 -11.71 -18.30
N ARG A 333 -10.81 -10.56 -18.51
CA ARG A 333 -9.38 -10.37 -18.18
C ARG A 333 -9.14 -10.56 -16.68
N ALA A 334 -10.03 -10.06 -15.83
CA ALA A 334 -9.95 -10.29 -14.39
C ALA A 334 -10.12 -11.77 -13.99
N GLN A 335 -10.89 -12.55 -14.76
CA GLN A 335 -11.08 -13.99 -14.54
C GLN A 335 -9.85 -14.83 -14.87
N ARG A 336 -9.18 -14.58 -16.01
CA ARG A 336 -8.00 -15.36 -16.41
C ARG A 336 -6.86 -15.27 -15.40
N VAL A 337 -6.59 -14.07 -14.89
CA VAL A 337 -5.59 -13.84 -13.83
C VAL A 337 -5.94 -14.59 -12.55
N ALA A 338 -7.23 -14.71 -12.24
CA ALA A 338 -7.73 -15.38 -11.05
C ALA A 338 -7.60 -16.92 -11.11
N GLU A 339 -7.45 -17.51 -12.30
CA GLU A 339 -7.38 -18.96 -12.51
C GLU A 339 -5.96 -19.49 -12.75
N HIS A 340 -4.94 -18.63 -12.58
CA HIS A 340 -3.53 -18.97 -12.81
C HIS A 340 -3.26 -19.53 -14.23
N ASP A 341 -4.06 -19.14 -15.22
CA ASP A 341 -3.83 -19.59 -16.60
C ASP A 341 -2.67 -18.77 -17.21
N VAL A 342 -1.56 -19.45 -17.48
CA VAL A 342 -0.25 -18.88 -17.87
C VAL A 342 -0.24 -18.45 -19.36
N SER A 343 -1.38 -18.52 -20.05
CA SER A 343 -1.49 -18.32 -21.50
C SER A 343 -1.45 -16.86 -21.94
N ASP A 344 -1.68 -15.88 -21.05
CA ASP A 344 -1.63 -14.43 -21.34
C ASP A 344 -0.26 -13.78 -21.02
N THR A 345 0.82 -14.55 -20.79
CA THR A 345 2.17 -13.99 -20.58
C THR A 345 2.78 -13.35 -21.83
N ALA A 346 2.07 -13.35 -22.98
CA ALA A 346 2.60 -12.88 -24.25
C ALA A 346 2.31 -11.40 -24.57
N ASP A 347 1.32 -10.77 -23.91
CA ASP A 347 0.80 -9.43 -24.29
C ASP A 347 0.93 -8.34 -23.21
N ASP A 348 1.43 -8.66 -22.01
CA ASP A 348 1.82 -7.63 -21.04
C ASP A 348 3.30 -7.28 -21.30
N PRO A 349 3.67 -5.98 -21.46
CA PRO A 349 5.07 -5.61 -21.42
C PRO A 349 5.64 -6.14 -20.10
N GLU A 350 6.68 -6.96 -20.17
CA GLU A 350 7.43 -7.41 -19.00
C GLU A 350 7.73 -6.16 -18.17
N ASP A 351 7.10 -6.05 -17.00
CA ASP A 351 7.51 -5.12 -15.95
C ASP A 351 9.01 -5.35 -15.84
N PRO A 352 9.87 -4.35 -16.13
CA PRO A 352 11.30 -4.58 -16.28
C PRO A 352 11.73 -5.36 -15.06
N ASP A 353 12.15 -6.62 -15.29
CA ASP A 353 12.54 -7.58 -14.26
C ASP A 353 13.19 -6.76 -13.16
N GLU A 354 12.61 -6.74 -11.94
CA GLU A 354 13.23 -6.09 -10.79
C GLU A 354 14.69 -6.55 -10.83
N GLU A 355 15.59 -5.69 -11.32
CA GLU A 355 16.92 -6.11 -11.70
C GLU A 355 17.46 -6.72 -10.43
N LYS A 356 17.69 -8.04 -10.44
CA LYS A 356 18.20 -8.75 -9.27
C LYS A 356 19.53 -8.12 -8.97
N SER A 357 19.48 -7.13 -8.09
CA SER A 357 20.59 -6.31 -7.66
C SER A 357 21.69 -7.29 -7.34
N ALA A 358 22.77 -7.23 -8.12
CA ALA A 358 23.92 -8.09 -7.90
C ALA A 358 24.22 -8.07 -6.40
N ALA A 359 24.59 -9.21 -5.80
CA ALA A 359 24.68 -9.37 -4.36
C ALA A 359 25.57 -8.32 -3.64
N PHE A 360 26.31 -7.48 -4.38
CA PHE A 360 27.14 -6.38 -3.91
C PHE A 360 26.93 -5.03 -4.63
N ALA A 361 25.84 -4.82 -5.39
CA ALA A 361 25.53 -3.50 -5.93
C ALA A 361 25.26 -2.51 -4.77
N TYR A 362 25.78 -1.28 -4.93
CA TYR A 362 25.62 -0.21 -3.94
C TYR A 362 24.21 0.38 -4.01
N ASP A 363 23.22 -0.42 -3.63
CA ASP A 363 21.81 -0.07 -3.58
C ASP A 363 21.48 0.75 -2.31
N ASN A 364 20.34 1.46 -2.33
CA ASN A 364 19.77 2.19 -1.19
C ASN A 364 19.64 1.32 0.06
N GLN A 365 19.43 0.01 -0.10
CA GLN A 365 19.35 -0.92 1.03
C GLN A 365 20.71 -1.20 1.69
N THR A 366 21.77 -1.40 0.89
CA THR A 366 23.14 -1.55 1.41
C THR A 366 23.55 -0.29 2.19
N ARG A 367 23.18 0.88 1.69
CA ARG A 367 23.40 2.16 2.35
C ARG A 367 22.62 2.28 3.66
N SER A 368 21.33 1.94 3.67
CA SER A 368 20.49 1.92 4.88
C SER A 368 21.07 0.98 5.94
N ALA A 369 21.60 -0.19 5.54
CA ALA A 369 22.28 -1.11 6.45
C ALA A 369 23.54 -0.50 7.07
N ILE A 370 24.37 0.21 6.28
CA ILE A 370 25.55 0.94 6.79
C ILE A 370 25.13 2.05 7.76
N GLN A 371 24.10 2.84 7.41
CA GLN A 371 23.56 3.88 8.29
C GLN A 371 23.03 3.28 9.60
N ALA A 372 22.36 2.13 9.54
CA ALA A 372 21.84 1.45 10.72
C ALA A 372 22.95 0.90 11.63
N VAL A 373 24.08 0.45 11.08
CA VAL A 373 25.26 0.05 11.86
C VAL A 373 25.86 1.22 12.60
N VAL A 374 26.12 2.33 11.90
CA VAL A 374 26.75 3.48 12.54
C VAL A 374 25.79 4.14 13.53
N GLY A 375 24.51 4.26 13.18
CA GLY A 375 23.47 4.67 14.11
C GLY A 375 23.40 3.74 15.32
N GLY A 376 23.53 2.43 15.12
CA GLY A 376 23.58 1.41 16.16
C GLY A 376 24.77 1.60 17.09
N GLY A 377 25.98 1.79 16.54
CA GLY A 377 27.18 2.07 17.32
C GLY A 377 27.08 3.37 18.11
N LEU A 378 26.56 4.44 17.51
CA LEU A 378 26.28 5.70 18.21
C LEU A 378 25.24 5.53 19.33
N ALA A 379 24.22 4.69 19.11
CA ALA A 379 23.22 4.36 20.11
C ALA A 379 23.78 3.52 21.26
N VAL A 380 24.73 2.60 21.00
CA VAL A 380 25.46 1.89 22.07
C VAL A 380 26.23 2.90 22.91
N LEU A 381 27.06 3.73 22.29
CA LEU A 381 27.88 4.71 23.01
C LEU A 381 27.02 5.70 23.81
N GLY A 382 25.97 6.25 23.18
CA GLY A 382 25.05 7.17 23.84
C GLY A 382 24.20 6.50 24.93
N GLY A 383 23.77 5.25 24.70
CA GLY A 383 22.99 4.47 25.65
C GLY A 383 23.81 4.06 26.87
N GLU A 384 25.08 3.66 26.70
CA GLU A 384 25.96 3.36 27.83
C GLU A 384 26.20 4.57 28.74
N LEU A 385 26.21 5.79 28.18
CA LEU A 385 26.29 7.03 28.95
C LEU A 385 25.02 7.33 29.75
N VAL A 386 23.86 6.88 29.27
CA VAL A 386 22.57 7.04 29.98
C VAL A 386 22.38 5.93 31.02
N SER A 387 22.57 4.68 30.62
CA SER A 387 22.44 3.51 31.49
C SER A 387 23.25 2.32 30.95
N SER A 388 24.34 1.99 31.64
CA SER A 388 25.19 0.83 31.35
C SER A 388 24.44 -0.51 31.32
N GLN A 389 23.30 -0.63 31.99
CA GLN A 389 22.50 -1.86 32.03
C GLN A 389 21.43 -1.97 30.94
N ARG A 390 21.15 -0.89 30.20
CA ARG A 390 19.92 -0.77 29.39
C ARG A 390 20.10 -0.10 28.02
N TRP A 391 21.34 0.10 27.59
CA TRP A 391 21.71 0.67 26.29
C TRP A 391 21.05 -0.03 25.07
N TYR A 392 20.65 -1.30 25.21
CA TYR A 392 19.96 -2.06 24.17
C TYR A 392 18.60 -1.45 23.73
N TRP A 393 17.98 -0.57 24.54
CA TRP A 393 16.76 0.16 24.16
C TRP A 393 17.01 1.24 23.10
N ALA A 394 18.13 1.97 23.19
CA ALA A 394 18.53 2.91 22.15
C ALA A 394 18.77 2.17 20.84
N VAL A 395 19.42 1.01 20.89
CA VAL A 395 19.69 0.17 19.72
C VAL A 395 18.41 -0.39 19.08
N LEU A 396 17.44 -0.85 19.87
CA LEU A 396 16.10 -1.20 19.38
C LEU A 396 15.44 -0.04 18.63
N THR A 397 15.69 1.21 19.06
CA THR A 397 15.14 2.41 18.41
C THR A 397 15.73 2.64 17.05
N VAL A 398 17.05 2.53 16.91
CA VAL A 398 17.74 2.60 15.62
C VAL A 398 17.16 1.56 14.66
N PHE A 399 17.06 0.30 15.08
CA PHE A 399 16.55 -0.79 14.23
C PHE A 399 15.15 -0.48 13.67
N VAL A 400 14.19 -0.14 14.53
CA VAL A 400 12.80 0.14 14.09
C VAL A 400 12.70 1.38 13.21
N VAL A 401 13.55 2.38 13.45
CA VAL A 401 13.56 3.59 12.63
C VAL A 401 14.08 3.29 11.22
N PHE A 402 15.07 2.39 11.09
CA PHE A 402 15.64 1.99 9.80
C PHE A 402 14.86 0.93 9.03
N ILE A 403 14.03 0.11 9.71
CA ILE A 403 13.16 -0.86 9.02
C ILE A 403 12.24 -0.14 8.04
N GLY A 404 12.40 -0.42 6.74
CA GLY A 404 11.58 0.15 5.67
C GLY A 404 11.64 1.68 5.57
N SER A 405 12.78 2.31 5.89
CA SER A 405 13.03 3.74 5.60
C SER A 405 14.19 3.89 4.62
N SER A 406 13.96 4.65 3.56
CA SER A 406 14.97 4.95 2.52
C SER A 406 15.51 6.38 2.60
N THR A 407 14.83 7.29 3.31
CA THR A 407 15.19 8.72 3.37
C THR A 407 15.38 9.21 4.80
N ALA A 408 16.25 10.22 4.98
CA ALA A 408 16.50 10.83 6.28
C ALA A 408 15.23 11.44 6.92
N GLY A 409 14.32 11.99 6.12
CA GLY A 409 13.03 12.49 6.59
C GLY A 409 12.14 11.38 7.15
N ALA A 410 12.07 10.23 6.48
CA ALA A 410 11.30 9.08 6.96
C ALA A 410 11.86 8.55 8.29
N THR A 411 13.19 8.46 8.42
CA THR A 411 13.90 8.13 9.66
C THR A 411 13.52 9.09 10.79
N PHE A 412 13.52 10.40 10.54
CA PHE A 412 13.14 11.41 11.53
C PHE A 412 11.68 11.24 12.01
N VAL A 413 10.73 11.13 11.07
CA VAL A 413 9.31 10.97 11.40
C VAL A 413 9.07 9.70 12.21
N LYS A 414 9.71 8.57 11.85
CA LYS A 414 9.63 7.32 12.63
C LYS A 414 10.20 7.48 14.04
N GLY A 415 11.30 8.21 14.19
CA GLY A 415 11.89 8.53 15.50
C GLY A 415 10.92 9.29 16.40
N VAL A 416 10.28 10.34 15.87
CA VAL A 416 9.27 11.13 16.61
C VAL A 416 8.03 10.30 16.95
N ARG A 417 7.49 9.53 16.00
CA ARG A 417 6.34 8.63 16.23
C ARG A 417 6.65 7.62 17.34
N ARG A 418 7.86 7.08 17.35
CA ARG A 418 8.30 6.13 18.37
C ARG A 418 8.47 6.77 19.76
N LEU A 419 9.01 7.99 19.84
CA LEU A 419 9.08 8.75 21.08
C LEU A 419 7.70 9.03 21.65
N GLY A 420 6.79 9.57 20.83
CA GLY A 420 5.40 9.85 21.22
C GLY A 420 4.68 8.59 21.69
N GLY A 421 4.79 7.48 20.95
CA GLY A 421 4.20 6.19 21.33
C GLY A 421 4.78 5.62 22.62
N THR A 422 6.07 5.84 22.90
CA THR A 422 6.71 5.41 24.15
C THR A 422 6.22 6.22 25.34
N LEU A 423 6.09 7.55 25.21
CA LEU A 423 5.55 8.42 26.26
C LEU A 423 4.11 8.03 26.62
N ILE A 424 3.24 7.90 25.62
CA ILE A 424 1.84 7.48 25.82
C ILE A 424 1.79 6.05 26.40
N GLY A 425 2.66 5.16 25.90
CA GLY A 425 2.78 3.78 26.37
C GLY A 425 3.25 3.63 27.80
N ILE A 426 4.09 4.54 28.31
CA ILE A 426 4.52 4.56 29.71
C ILE A 426 3.33 4.91 30.61
N VAL A 427 2.57 5.95 30.26
CA VAL A 427 1.37 6.35 31.00
C VAL A 427 0.34 5.22 30.99
N GLY A 428 0.10 4.63 29.81
CA GLY A 428 -0.77 3.46 29.67
C GLY A 428 -0.31 2.27 30.50
N GLY A 429 0.96 1.89 30.40
CA GLY A 429 1.56 0.78 31.14
C GLY A 429 1.47 0.97 32.65
N LEU A 430 1.64 2.20 33.16
CA LEU A 430 1.46 2.52 34.58
C LEU A 430 0.01 2.29 35.02
N VAL A 431 -0.97 2.85 34.29
CA VAL A 431 -2.40 2.68 34.58
C VAL A 431 -2.78 1.19 34.56
N LEU A 432 -2.35 0.48 33.51
CA LEU A 432 -2.60 -0.94 33.33
C LEU A 432 -2.01 -1.79 34.45
N THR A 433 -0.80 -1.47 34.91
CA THR A 433 -0.15 -2.18 36.03
C THR A 433 -0.89 -1.94 37.35
N LEU A 434 -1.37 -0.70 37.59
CA LEU A 434 -2.17 -0.38 38.78
C LEU A 434 -3.48 -1.17 38.82
N VAL A 435 -4.19 -1.26 37.69
CA VAL A 435 -5.45 -2.01 37.55
C VAL A 435 -5.28 -3.49 37.87
N VAL A 436 -4.11 -4.05 37.55
CA VAL A 436 -3.86 -5.50 37.62
C VAL A 436 -3.05 -5.90 38.87
N SER A 437 -2.64 -4.93 39.68
CA SER A 437 -1.79 -5.12 40.84
C SER A 437 -2.22 -6.32 41.72
N GLY A 438 -1.28 -7.25 41.95
CA GLY A 438 -1.50 -8.44 42.77
C GLY A 438 -2.06 -9.69 42.07
N SER A 439 -2.40 -9.63 40.77
CA SER A 439 -3.00 -10.78 40.05
C SER A 439 -2.24 -11.21 38.79
N VAL A 440 -1.37 -12.23 38.93
CA VAL A 440 -0.57 -12.78 37.82
C VAL A 440 -1.42 -13.19 36.61
N PRO A 441 -2.60 -13.85 36.76
CA PRO A 441 -3.43 -14.21 35.61
C PRO A 441 -3.93 -13.00 34.81
N ALA A 442 -4.28 -11.90 35.49
CA ALA A 442 -4.71 -10.69 34.80
C ALA A 442 -3.53 -9.96 34.14
N THR A 443 -2.32 -10.02 34.70
CA THR A 443 -1.11 -9.49 34.04
C THR A 443 -0.84 -10.23 32.75
N LEU A 444 -0.94 -11.57 32.77
CA LEU A 444 -0.78 -12.40 31.58
C LEU A 444 -1.87 -12.11 30.53
N ALA A 445 -3.14 -12.04 30.94
CA ALA A 445 -4.24 -11.71 30.03
C ALA A 445 -4.03 -10.35 29.35
N LEU A 446 -3.58 -9.36 30.10
CA LEU A 446 -3.34 -8.02 29.59
C LEU A 446 -2.10 -7.94 28.68
N ILE A 447 -1.05 -8.71 28.96
CA ILE A 447 0.08 -8.89 28.04
C ILE A 447 -0.42 -9.42 26.69
N LEU A 448 -1.31 -10.44 26.68
CA LEU A 448 -1.89 -10.96 25.44
C LEU A 448 -2.75 -9.92 24.71
N VAL A 449 -3.49 -9.07 25.43
CA VAL A 449 -4.22 -7.94 24.83
C VAL A 449 -3.25 -6.93 24.21
N CYS A 450 -2.12 -6.63 24.86
CA CYS A 450 -1.10 -5.76 24.28
C CYS A 450 -0.46 -6.38 23.04
N VAL A 451 -0.17 -7.68 23.04
CA VAL A 451 0.33 -8.39 21.84
C VAL A 451 -0.69 -8.29 20.70
N PHE A 452 -1.98 -8.54 20.99
CA PHE A 452 -3.05 -8.40 20.00
C PHE A 452 -3.06 -6.98 19.41
N GLY A 453 -3.08 -5.96 20.25
CA GLY A 453 -3.12 -4.56 19.84
C GLY A 453 -1.89 -4.14 19.03
N MET A 454 -0.70 -4.59 19.43
CA MET A 454 0.56 -4.36 18.70
C MET A 454 0.49 -4.92 17.28
N VAL A 455 0.11 -6.20 17.13
CA VAL A 455 0.06 -6.86 15.82
C VAL A 455 -1.06 -6.27 14.95
N TYR A 456 -2.24 -6.04 15.52
CA TYR A 456 -3.39 -5.49 14.82
C TYR A 456 -3.12 -4.08 14.26
N MET A 457 -2.41 -3.25 15.04
CA MET A 457 -2.17 -1.85 14.70
C MET A 457 -0.86 -1.60 13.93
N ALA A 458 -0.05 -2.65 13.69
CA ALA A 458 1.28 -2.55 13.11
C ALA A 458 1.32 -1.81 11.76
N ARG A 459 0.29 -2.01 10.93
CA ARG A 459 0.15 -1.37 9.61
C ARG A 459 -0.69 -0.09 9.59
N VAL A 460 -1.31 0.26 10.71
CA VAL A 460 -2.27 1.38 10.79
C VAL A 460 -1.67 2.58 11.48
N SER A 461 -1.04 2.36 12.64
CA SER A 461 -0.48 3.44 13.43
C SER A 461 0.72 2.97 14.21
N GLN A 462 1.88 3.46 13.81
CA GLN A 462 3.13 3.19 14.52
C GLN A 462 3.09 3.71 15.97
N VAL A 463 2.40 4.82 16.23
CA VAL A 463 2.27 5.40 17.58
C VAL A 463 1.50 4.46 18.49
N ILE A 464 0.35 3.95 18.03
CA ILE A 464 -0.48 3.03 18.81
C ILE A 464 0.18 1.65 18.93
N MET A 465 0.84 1.17 17.87
CA MET A 465 1.67 -0.03 17.96
C MET A 465 2.71 0.12 19.07
N ALA A 466 3.52 1.20 19.03
CA ALA A 466 4.56 1.50 20.03
C ALA A 466 4.00 1.63 21.46
N PHE A 467 2.79 2.17 21.62
CA PHE A 467 2.07 2.18 22.90
C PHE A 467 1.86 0.76 23.45
N PHE A 468 1.39 -0.17 22.62
CA PHE A 468 1.17 -1.56 23.03
C PHE A 468 2.48 -2.30 23.33
N ILE A 469 3.53 -2.09 22.52
CA ILE A 469 4.89 -2.62 22.80
C ILE A 469 5.35 -2.13 24.18
N THR A 470 5.15 -0.84 24.45
CA THR A 470 5.63 -0.19 25.66
C THR A 470 4.91 -0.68 26.90
N SER A 471 3.59 -0.77 26.81
CA SER A 471 2.73 -1.30 27.87
C SER A 471 3.03 -2.77 28.15
N MET A 472 3.18 -3.60 27.11
CA MET A 472 3.53 -5.02 27.23
C MET A 472 4.83 -5.22 28.03
N LEU A 473 5.87 -4.45 27.70
CA LEU A 473 7.15 -4.55 28.40
C LEU A 473 7.08 -4.01 29.84
N GLY A 474 6.25 -3.00 30.11
CA GLY A 474 5.98 -2.54 31.48
C GLY A 474 5.33 -3.63 32.33
N LEU A 475 4.33 -4.33 31.77
CA LEU A 475 3.69 -5.48 32.42
C LEU A 475 4.67 -6.65 32.60
N LEU A 476 5.59 -6.85 31.64
CA LEU A 476 6.65 -7.84 31.74
C LEU A 476 7.62 -7.52 32.89
N TYR A 477 8.02 -6.26 33.06
CA TYR A 477 8.81 -5.81 34.21
C TYR A 477 8.07 -5.99 35.54
N SER A 478 6.75 -5.74 35.57
CA SER A 478 5.92 -5.98 36.75
C SER A 478 5.92 -7.47 37.12
N LEU A 479 5.76 -8.35 36.12
CA LEU A 479 5.80 -9.81 36.27
C LEU A 479 7.19 -10.35 36.67
N LEU A 480 8.26 -9.69 36.23
CA LEU A 480 9.64 -9.98 36.65
C LEU A 480 10.01 -9.35 38.00
N GLY A 481 9.13 -8.56 38.63
CA GLY A 481 9.39 -7.91 39.91
C GLY A 481 10.40 -6.76 39.86
N THR A 482 10.72 -6.24 38.67
CA THR A 482 11.77 -5.23 38.43
C THR A 482 11.22 -3.88 37.94
N PHE A 483 9.90 -3.70 38.03
CA PHE A 483 9.23 -2.45 37.65
C PHE A 483 9.61 -1.30 38.59
N SER A 484 10.08 -0.18 38.02
CA SER A 484 10.31 1.08 38.74
C SER A 484 10.04 2.29 37.85
N LEU A 485 9.68 3.43 38.48
CA LEU A 485 9.51 4.71 37.76
C LEU A 485 10.80 5.15 37.06
N GLU A 486 11.95 4.80 37.62
CA GLU A 486 13.27 5.07 37.03
C GLU A 486 13.46 4.31 35.71
N VAL A 487 13.03 3.04 35.63
CA VAL A 487 13.07 2.25 34.39
C VAL A 487 12.25 2.93 33.28
N LEU A 488 11.11 3.51 33.64
CA LEU A 488 10.23 4.18 32.68
C LEU A 488 10.88 5.46 32.12
N TRP A 489 11.54 6.26 32.96
CA TRP A 489 12.23 7.46 32.49
C TRP A 489 13.47 7.12 31.65
N ILE A 490 14.26 6.13 32.07
CA ILE A 490 15.38 5.61 31.27
C ILE A 490 14.89 5.20 29.89
N ARG A 491 13.71 4.58 29.79
CA ARG A 491 13.15 4.18 28.50
C ARG A 491 12.90 5.35 27.56
N VAL A 492 12.43 6.49 28.07
CA VAL A 492 12.25 7.72 27.27
C VAL A 492 13.61 8.23 26.80
N ALA A 493 14.58 8.31 27.71
CA ALA A 493 15.92 8.79 27.42
C ALA A 493 16.63 7.92 26.35
N GLU A 494 16.63 6.59 26.52
CA GLU A 494 17.20 5.64 25.57
C GLU A 494 16.51 5.70 24.20
N THR A 495 15.18 5.86 24.18
CA THR A 495 14.44 6.02 22.92
C THR A 495 14.82 7.35 22.24
N ALA A 496 15.08 8.41 23.00
CA ALA A 496 15.51 9.70 22.45
C ALA A 496 16.93 9.61 21.89
N VAL A 497 17.84 8.99 22.62
CA VAL A 497 19.23 8.73 22.17
C VAL A 497 19.22 7.91 20.89
N GLY A 498 18.48 6.80 20.85
CA GLY A 498 18.42 5.96 19.65
C GLY A 498 17.78 6.66 18.44
N ALA A 499 16.73 7.45 18.65
CA ALA A 499 16.12 8.25 17.58
C ALA A 499 17.10 9.32 17.06
N ALA A 500 17.81 10.02 17.95
CA ALA A 500 18.82 11.01 17.58
C ALA A 500 20.00 10.37 16.85
N ALA A 501 20.51 9.25 17.34
CA ALA A 501 21.61 8.50 16.70
C ALA A 501 21.22 8.00 15.30
N GLY A 502 20.00 7.47 15.13
CA GLY A 502 19.50 7.03 13.83
C GLY A 502 19.33 8.18 12.83
N VAL A 503 18.78 9.32 13.27
CA VAL A 503 18.66 10.54 12.45
C VAL A 503 20.03 11.09 12.07
N LEU A 504 20.95 11.16 13.04
CA LEU A 504 22.32 11.62 12.79
C LEU A 504 23.02 10.75 11.75
N ALA A 505 22.92 9.43 11.88
CA ALA A 505 23.47 8.49 10.91
C ALA A 505 22.84 8.68 9.51
N ALA A 506 21.52 8.83 9.42
CA ALA A 506 20.84 9.02 8.14
C ALA A 506 21.17 10.38 7.46
N VAL A 507 21.51 11.41 8.24
CA VAL A 507 21.85 12.75 7.74
C VAL A 507 23.34 12.87 7.39
N VAL A 508 24.22 12.21 8.14
CA VAL A 508 25.68 12.34 7.98
C VAL A 508 26.24 11.30 7.00
N ILE A 509 25.73 10.08 7.03
CA ILE A 509 26.31 8.96 6.28
C ILE A 509 25.55 8.76 4.99
N VAL A 510 26.14 9.21 3.89
CA VAL A 510 25.59 9.08 2.53
C VAL A 510 24.12 9.50 2.48
N PRO A 511 23.83 10.80 2.74
CA PRO A 511 22.46 11.25 2.92
C PRO A 511 21.65 11.15 1.63
N VAL A 512 20.55 10.40 1.68
CA VAL A 512 19.49 10.48 0.65
C VAL A 512 18.53 11.58 1.07
N ARG A 513 18.64 12.72 0.40
CA ARG A 513 17.75 13.86 0.62
C ARG A 513 16.38 13.49 0.07
N THR A 514 15.33 13.61 0.89
CA THR A 514 13.93 13.39 0.45
C THR A 514 13.60 14.19 -0.82
N ARG A 515 14.20 15.38 -0.99
CA ARG A 515 14.04 16.19 -2.21
C ARG A 515 14.55 15.49 -3.47
N ALA A 516 15.66 14.77 -3.43
CA ALA A 516 16.21 14.10 -4.63
C ALA A 516 15.26 12.99 -5.10
N VAL A 517 14.84 12.11 -4.18
CA VAL A 517 13.87 11.04 -4.47
C VAL A 517 12.54 11.62 -4.95
N MET A 518 12.08 12.73 -4.35
CA MET A 518 10.88 13.43 -4.79
C MET A 518 11.02 13.97 -6.22
N LEU A 519 12.17 14.53 -6.59
CA LEU A 519 12.40 15.00 -7.96
C LEU A 519 12.39 13.85 -8.95
N ASP A 520 13.02 12.71 -8.63
CA ASP A 520 13.00 11.52 -9.47
C ASP A 520 11.56 10.98 -9.65
N ASP A 521 10.79 10.87 -8.56
CA ASP A 521 9.41 10.41 -8.61
C ASP A 521 8.48 11.37 -9.37
N VAL A 522 8.69 12.69 -9.26
CA VAL A 522 7.94 13.68 -10.04
C VAL A 522 8.36 13.64 -11.51
N SER A 523 9.64 13.42 -11.82
CA SER A 523 10.09 13.25 -13.21
C SER A 523 9.41 12.07 -13.87
N ALA A 524 9.40 10.90 -13.20
CA ALA A 524 8.71 9.72 -13.70
C ALA A 524 7.20 9.97 -13.89
N LEU A 525 6.58 10.74 -13.00
CA LEU A 525 5.17 11.13 -13.14
C LEU A 525 4.92 12.03 -14.36
N LEU A 526 5.86 12.93 -14.68
CA LEU A 526 5.76 13.77 -15.86
C LEU A 526 5.89 12.94 -17.15
N ASP A 527 6.72 11.90 -17.16
CA ASP A 527 6.82 10.96 -18.29
C ASP A 527 5.49 10.22 -18.51
N GLU A 528 4.85 9.73 -17.43
CA GLU A 528 3.51 9.12 -17.48
C GLU A 528 2.42 10.10 -17.95
N LEU A 529 2.54 11.38 -17.57
CA LEU A 529 1.63 12.43 -17.99
C LEU A 529 1.79 12.77 -19.49
N ASP A 530 3.02 12.82 -19.99
CA ASP A 530 3.29 13.05 -21.41
C ASP A 530 2.67 11.94 -22.26
N GLU A 531 2.88 10.68 -21.87
CA GLU A 531 2.30 9.53 -22.55
C GLU A 531 0.76 9.54 -22.49
N PHE A 532 0.18 9.91 -21.33
CA PHE A 532 -1.25 10.08 -21.20
C PHE A 532 -1.81 11.13 -22.17
N VAL A 533 -1.18 12.31 -22.27
CA VAL A 533 -1.62 13.41 -23.15
C VAL A 533 -1.49 13.01 -24.62
N GLU A 534 -0.41 12.32 -24.99
CA GLU A 534 -0.20 11.78 -26.34
C GLU A 534 -1.31 10.79 -26.73
N LYS A 535 -1.56 9.78 -25.90
CA LYS A 535 -2.59 8.76 -26.17
C LYS A 535 -4.00 9.35 -26.12
N ALA A 536 -4.25 10.35 -25.28
CA ALA A 536 -5.51 11.08 -25.28
C ALA A 536 -5.73 11.83 -26.60
N ALA A 537 -4.70 12.50 -27.14
CA ALA A 537 -4.78 13.19 -28.42
C ALA A 537 -5.02 12.23 -29.59
N GLY A 538 -4.33 11.09 -29.61
CA GLY A 538 -4.52 10.02 -30.60
C GLY A 538 -5.94 9.45 -30.59
N LEU A 539 -6.49 9.19 -29.40
CA LEU A 539 -7.87 8.71 -29.26
C LEU A 539 -8.90 9.76 -29.74
N LEU A 540 -8.77 10.99 -29.26
CA LEU A 540 -9.73 12.06 -29.53
C LEU A 540 -9.73 12.50 -31.01
N SER A 541 -8.58 12.47 -31.67
CA SER A 541 -8.47 12.72 -33.12
C SER A 541 -8.98 11.56 -33.98
N GLY A 542 -9.17 10.38 -33.41
CA GLY A 542 -9.56 9.16 -34.12
C GLY A 542 -8.39 8.45 -34.82
N ALA A 543 -7.16 8.90 -34.62
CA ALA A 543 -5.96 8.29 -35.20
C ALA A 543 -5.57 6.96 -34.53
N GLU A 544 -5.84 6.82 -33.22
CA GLU A 544 -5.55 5.64 -32.44
C GLU A 544 -6.78 5.19 -31.64
N ASN A 545 -6.92 3.89 -31.38
CA ASN A 545 -8.00 3.36 -30.53
C ASN A 545 -7.39 2.72 -29.28
N VAL A 546 -6.82 3.55 -28.41
CA VAL A 546 -6.11 3.16 -27.18
C VAL A 546 -6.95 3.48 -25.95
N SER A 547 -6.87 2.62 -24.92
CA SER A 547 -7.53 2.86 -23.62
C SER A 547 -6.83 3.96 -22.83
N VAL A 548 -7.23 5.21 -23.03
CA VAL A 548 -6.74 6.38 -22.27
C VAL A 548 -7.06 6.26 -20.77
N ILE A 549 -8.06 5.44 -20.43
CA ILE A 549 -8.38 5.05 -19.05
C ILE A 549 -7.21 4.30 -18.41
N GLU A 550 -6.52 3.42 -19.13
CA GLU A 550 -5.36 2.70 -18.59
C GLU A 550 -4.20 3.64 -18.25
N LYS A 551 -3.85 4.54 -19.19
CA LYS A 551 -2.82 5.56 -18.99
C LYS A 551 -3.12 6.52 -17.84
N SER A 552 -4.40 6.88 -17.65
CA SER A 552 -4.78 7.70 -16.49
C SER A 552 -4.45 7.04 -15.14
N ARG A 553 -4.32 5.71 -15.11
CA ARG A 553 -4.02 4.95 -13.89
C ARG A 553 -2.54 4.75 -13.67
N ASP A 554 -1.76 4.61 -14.74
CA ASP A 554 -0.30 4.60 -14.64
C ASP A 554 0.15 5.93 -14.00
N LEU A 555 -0.48 7.03 -14.42
CA LEU A 555 -0.37 8.33 -13.78
C LEU A 555 -0.83 8.35 -12.30
N ASP A 556 -2.01 7.81 -11.95
CA ASP A 556 -2.44 7.74 -10.54
C ASP A 556 -1.45 6.94 -9.66
N ARG A 557 -0.84 5.86 -10.19
CA ARG A 557 0.20 5.11 -9.46
C ARG A 557 1.45 5.94 -9.22
N ALA A 558 1.88 6.73 -10.22
CA ALA A 558 2.99 7.65 -10.06
C ALA A 558 2.69 8.72 -8.98
N VAL A 559 1.44 9.21 -8.91
CA VAL A 559 0.99 10.16 -7.87
C VAL A 559 1.08 9.55 -6.48
N ASP A 560 0.65 8.29 -6.30
CA ASP A 560 0.72 7.59 -5.01
C ASP A 560 2.17 7.37 -4.54
N LYS A 561 3.08 7.13 -5.49
CA LYS A 561 4.53 7.06 -5.22
C LYS A 561 5.05 8.40 -4.71
N VAL A 562 4.74 9.50 -5.41
CA VAL A 562 5.10 10.87 -5.01
C VAL A 562 4.52 11.20 -3.63
N ARG A 563 3.26 10.86 -3.35
CA ARG A 563 2.60 11.05 -2.04
C ARG A 563 3.38 10.38 -0.91
N THR A 564 3.80 9.14 -1.13
CA THR A 564 4.58 8.37 -0.15
C THR A 564 5.94 9.03 0.12
N THR A 565 6.60 9.53 -0.93
CA THR A 565 7.89 10.21 -0.82
C THR A 565 7.79 11.59 -0.16
N ILE A 566 6.68 12.31 -0.37
CA ILE A 566 6.43 13.66 0.19
C ILE A 566 5.92 13.62 1.64
N GLU A 567 5.34 12.51 2.13
CA GLU A 567 4.80 12.38 3.50
C GLU A 567 5.74 12.96 4.59
N PRO A 568 7.07 12.70 4.58
CA PRO A 568 7.97 13.24 5.60
C PRO A 568 8.15 14.77 5.53
N LEU A 569 7.95 15.37 4.35
CA LEU A 569 8.05 16.83 4.13
C LEU A 569 6.79 17.56 4.63
N THR A 570 5.63 16.93 4.58
CA THR A 570 4.33 17.53 4.97
C THR A 570 3.96 17.31 6.44
N HIS A 571 4.70 16.45 7.16
CA HIS A 571 4.46 16.09 8.56
C HIS A 571 4.41 17.33 9.48
N PRO A 572 3.46 17.41 10.43
CA PRO A 572 3.22 18.61 11.26
C PRO A 572 4.40 19.02 12.16
N VAL A 573 5.33 18.11 12.42
CA VAL A 573 6.52 18.35 13.25
C VAL A 573 7.63 19.06 12.45
N ASN A 574 7.52 19.14 11.13
CA ASN A 574 8.47 19.84 10.28
C ASN A 574 8.08 21.33 10.17
N LEU A 575 8.76 22.19 10.94
CA LEU A 575 8.46 23.63 11.12
C LEU A 575 9.01 24.54 9.99
N SER A 576 9.32 24.00 8.81
CA SER A 576 10.04 24.72 7.75
C SER A 576 9.12 25.14 6.59
N SER A 577 9.48 26.19 5.83
CA SER A 577 8.84 26.60 4.56
C SER A 577 8.75 25.47 3.51
N ARG A 578 9.50 24.39 3.73
CA ARG A 578 9.44 23.13 2.98
C ARG A 578 8.10 22.40 3.10
N ARG A 579 7.31 22.67 4.15
CA ARG A 579 5.99 22.07 4.34
C ARG A 579 4.98 22.62 3.33
N ASP A 580 4.96 23.93 3.14
CA ASP A 580 4.10 24.59 2.15
C ASP A 580 4.47 24.16 0.73
N TYR A 581 5.77 24.03 0.46
CA TYR A 581 6.28 23.48 -0.80
C TYR A 581 5.80 22.04 -1.05
N GLY A 582 5.95 21.15 -0.06
CA GLY A 582 5.52 19.75 -0.19
C GLY A 582 4.01 19.62 -0.41
N TRP A 583 3.20 20.41 0.31
CA TRP A 583 1.75 20.47 0.09
C TRP A 583 1.40 21.02 -1.29
N HIS A 584 2.09 22.07 -1.73
CA HIS A 584 1.84 22.66 -3.04
C HIS A 584 2.12 21.66 -4.16
N VAL A 585 3.27 20.96 -4.13
CA VAL A 585 3.60 19.91 -5.11
C VAL A 585 2.55 18.79 -5.06
N LEU A 586 2.25 18.26 -3.87
CA LEU A 586 1.29 17.17 -3.71
C LEU A 586 -0.11 17.53 -4.23
N THR A 587 -0.67 18.66 -3.81
CA THR A 587 -1.99 19.10 -4.25
C THR A 587 -2.04 19.37 -5.75
N THR A 588 -0.96 19.90 -6.33
CA THR A 588 -0.89 20.16 -7.77
C THR A 588 -0.87 18.86 -8.55
N VAL A 589 -0.06 17.89 -8.13
CA VAL A 589 0.04 16.57 -8.76
C VAL A 589 -1.26 15.75 -8.61
N GLU A 590 -1.90 15.76 -7.44
CA GLU A 590 -3.22 15.15 -7.24
C GLU A 590 -4.30 15.80 -8.13
N THR A 591 -4.19 17.11 -8.37
CA THR A 591 -5.08 17.83 -9.28
C THR A 591 -4.85 17.41 -10.73
N ILE A 592 -3.60 17.25 -11.18
CA ILE A 592 -3.27 16.72 -12.52
C ILE A 592 -3.94 15.36 -12.73
N ALA A 593 -3.76 14.44 -11.79
CA ALA A 593 -4.32 13.09 -11.85
C ALA A 593 -5.86 13.10 -11.90
N PHE A 594 -6.47 13.96 -11.09
CA PHE A 594 -7.92 14.17 -11.11
C PHE A 594 -8.42 14.68 -12.47
N ARG A 595 -7.71 15.63 -13.09
CA ARG A 595 -8.08 16.14 -14.43
C ARG A 595 -7.86 15.09 -15.52
N ALA A 596 -6.78 14.32 -15.46
CA ALA A 596 -6.52 13.22 -16.37
C ALA A 596 -7.63 12.16 -16.31
N ARG A 597 -8.07 11.77 -15.10
CA ARG A 597 -9.25 10.90 -14.93
C ARG A 597 -10.52 11.47 -15.55
N HIS A 598 -10.73 12.78 -15.40
CA HIS A 598 -11.88 13.47 -15.99
C HIS A 598 -11.86 13.49 -17.52
N VAL A 599 -10.68 13.63 -18.13
CA VAL A 599 -10.45 13.50 -19.58
C VAL A 599 -10.73 12.06 -20.00
N ALA A 600 -10.06 11.09 -19.40
CA ALA A 600 -10.19 9.67 -19.73
C ALA A 600 -11.64 9.17 -19.65
N ALA A 601 -12.40 9.57 -18.63
CA ALA A 601 -13.79 9.17 -18.46
C ALA A 601 -14.76 9.75 -19.52
N ARG A 602 -14.35 10.79 -20.24
CA ARG A 602 -15.18 11.50 -21.23
C ARG A 602 -14.65 11.37 -22.66
N SER A 603 -13.41 10.92 -22.84
CA SER A 603 -12.82 10.70 -24.15
C SER A 603 -13.54 9.57 -24.90
N GLN A 604 -13.78 9.81 -26.18
CA GLN A 604 -14.32 8.82 -27.12
C GLN A 604 -13.45 8.87 -28.38
N ALA A 605 -13.31 7.72 -29.04
CA ALA A 605 -12.59 7.64 -30.30
C ALA A 605 -13.21 8.62 -31.30
N GLY A 606 -12.38 9.51 -31.84
CA GLY A 606 -12.78 10.46 -32.86
C GLY A 606 -13.72 11.59 -32.41
N LEU A 607 -13.85 11.86 -31.10
CA LEU A 607 -14.70 12.95 -30.57
C LEU A 607 -14.35 14.34 -31.15
N LEU A 608 -13.09 14.53 -31.57
CA LEU A 608 -12.54 15.79 -32.08
C LEU A 608 -11.95 15.65 -33.49
N VAL A 609 -12.43 14.70 -34.31
CA VAL A 609 -11.93 14.47 -35.69
C VAL A 609 -11.89 15.77 -36.51
N ASN A 610 -12.95 16.59 -36.42
CA ASN A 610 -13.07 17.83 -37.19
C ASN A 610 -12.11 18.94 -36.72
N GLU A 611 -11.52 18.80 -35.53
CA GLU A 611 -10.61 19.76 -34.91
C GLU A 611 -9.23 19.12 -34.65
N ALA A 612 -8.91 18.00 -35.31
CA ALA A 612 -7.73 17.18 -35.02
C ALA A 612 -6.41 17.97 -35.07
N ASP A 613 -6.22 18.81 -36.09
CA ASP A 613 -5.00 19.63 -36.23
C ASP A 613 -4.82 20.60 -35.06
N ARG A 614 -5.92 21.23 -34.61
CA ARG A 614 -5.91 22.15 -33.47
C ARG A 614 -5.71 21.42 -32.15
N LEU A 615 -6.33 20.25 -31.99
CA LEU A 615 -6.11 19.39 -30.85
C LEU A 615 -4.64 19.01 -30.75
N LEU A 616 -4.01 18.58 -31.85
CA LEU A 616 -2.60 18.20 -31.88
C LEU A 616 -1.67 19.37 -31.56
N LEU A 617 -1.93 20.58 -32.09
CA LEU A 617 -1.20 21.79 -31.72
C LEU A 617 -1.34 22.09 -30.23
N TYR A 618 -2.55 21.99 -29.70
CA TYR A 618 -2.86 22.26 -28.30
C TYR A 618 -2.19 21.25 -27.35
N THR A 619 -2.35 19.95 -27.61
CA THR A 619 -1.70 18.89 -26.82
C THR A 619 -0.19 18.90 -27.00
N GLY A 620 0.32 19.28 -28.17
CA GLY A 620 1.74 19.48 -28.44
C GLY A 620 2.36 20.52 -27.50
N ARG A 621 1.68 21.67 -27.29
CA ARG A 621 2.12 22.66 -26.30
C ARG A 621 2.16 22.10 -24.87
N ILE A 622 1.13 21.36 -24.46
CA ILE A 622 1.07 20.74 -23.13
C ILE A 622 2.27 19.80 -22.94
N ARG A 623 2.55 18.96 -23.95
CA ARG A 623 3.71 18.05 -23.94
C ARG A 623 5.04 18.80 -23.89
N GLU A 624 5.21 19.87 -24.67
CA GLU A 624 6.39 20.73 -24.58
C GLU A 624 6.58 21.33 -23.18
N ASN A 625 5.52 21.80 -22.55
CA ASN A 625 5.53 22.28 -21.16
C ASN A 625 5.96 21.18 -20.18
N ILE A 626 5.46 19.95 -20.35
CA ILE A 626 5.85 18.78 -19.54
C ILE A 626 7.33 18.48 -19.71
N VAL A 627 7.85 18.47 -20.94
CA VAL A 627 9.28 18.23 -21.24
C VAL A 627 10.17 19.32 -20.64
N VAL A 628 9.79 20.60 -20.76
CA VAL A 628 10.51 21.73 -20.13
C VAL A 628 10.58 21.54 -18.62
N LEU A 629 9.47 21.15 -18.00
CA LEU A 629 9.41 20.90 -16.57
C LEU A 629 10.26 19.70 -16.15
N GLY A 630 10.21 18.60 -16.91
CA GLY A 630 11.04 17.41 -16.68
C GLY A 630 12.54 17.74 -16.73
N LYS A 631 12.97 18.54 -17.72
CA LYS A 631 14.37 19.02 -17.78
C LYS A 631 14.75 19.86 -16.56
N ALA A 632 13.89 20.80 -16.15
CA ALA A 632 14.14 21.66 -14.98
C ALA A 632 14.23 20.87 -13.66
N ILE A 633 13.50 19.76 -13.57
CA ILE A 633 13.53 18.84 -12.42
C ILE A 633 14.82 18.00 -12.42
N GLY A 634 15.26 17.54 -13.60
CA GLY A 634 16.46 16.73 -13.79
C GLY A 634 17.79 17.48 -13.58
N ASP A 635 17.85 18.77 -13.92
CA ASP A 635 19.02 19.63 -13.68
C ASP A 635 18.64 20.92 -12.90
N PRO A 636 18.40 20.81 -11.57
CA PRO A 636 18.02 21.94 -10.74
C PRO A 636 19.20 22.92 -10.55
N GLY A 637 19.45 23.77 -11.54
CA GLY A 637 20.53 24.76 -11.55
C GLY A 637 21.01 25.18 -12.95
N GLY A 638 20.70 24.41 -14.00
CA GLY A 638 20.99 24.78 -15.38
C GLY A 638 20.24 26.04 -15.84
N SER A 639 20.87 26.87 -16.66
CA SER A 639 20.32 28.14 -17.15
C SER A 639 19.64 28.05 -18.53
N GLY A 640 19.19 26.86 -18.95
CA GLY A 640 18.75 26.60 -20.34
C GLY A 640 17.49 25.74 -20.53
N HIS A 641 16.62 25.64 -19.52
CA HIS A 641 15.48 24.71 -19.55
C HIS A 641 14.30 25.15 -20.43
N GLY A 642 14.27 26.42 -20.86
CA GLY A 642 13.13 27.03 -21.56
C GLY A 642 12.11 27.65 -20.58
N THR A 643 11.11 28.32 -21.13
CA THR A 643 9.97 28.89 -20.38
C THR A 643 8.71 28.11 -20.71
N LEU A 644 7.85 27.91 -19.71
CA LEU A 644 6.52 27.32 -19.95
C LEU A 644 5.69 28.31 -20.77
N VAL A 645 4.91 27.83 -21.71
CA VAL A 645 4.08 28.68 -22.57
C VAL A 645 2.63 28.56 -22.13
N ARG A 646 2.00 29.70 -21.82
CA ARG A 646 0.57 29.77 -21.47
C ARG A 646 -0.31 29.61 -22.72
N ASP A 647 -1.57 29.33 -22.46
CA ASP A 647 -2.60 29.42 -23.49
C ASP A 647 -2.73 30.84 -24.05
N ASP A 648 -3.17 30.97 -25.30
CA ASP A 648 -3.30 32.25 -26.01
C ASP A 648 -4.45 33.14 -25.52
N GLY A 649 -5.10 32.74 -24.43
CA GLY A 649 -6.22 33.44 -23.82
C GLY A 649 -7.57 33.16 -24.50
N THR A 650 -7.62 32.31 -25.53
CA THR A 650 -8.88 31.83 -26.12
C THR A 650 -9.06 30.33 -25.90
N PRO A 651 -9.83 29.90 -24.88
CA PRO A 651 -10.05 28.49 -24.60
C PRO A 651 -10.59 27.78 -25.84
N VAL A 652 -9.86 26.75 -26.33
CA VAL A 652 -10.29 25.95 -27.50
C VAL A 652 -11.70 25.40 -27.31
N ALA A 653 -12.08 25.14 -26.06
CA ALA A 653 -13.40 24.68 -25.64
C ALA A 653 -14.54 25.67 -26.00
N ASP A 654 -14.31 26.98 -25.96
CA ASP A 654 -15.36 28.00 -26.20
C ASP A 654 -15.76 28.08 -27.67
N ARG A 655 -14.95 27.53 -28.57
CA ARG A 655 -15.20 27.48 -30.02
C ARG A 655 -15.90 26.20 -30.48
N ILE A 656 -16.13 25.25 -29.57
CA ILE A 656 -16.76 23.96 -29.88
C ILE A 656 -18.20 23.95 -29.38
N ASP A 657 -19.14 23.61 -30.26
CA ASP A 657 -20.57 23.53 -29.95
C ASP A 657 -20.94 22.28 -29.13
N ASP A 658 -20.28 21.14 -29.38
CA ASP A 658 -20.54 19.89 -28.65
C ASP A 658 -20.17 20.03 -27.15
N PRO A 659 -21.14 19.93 -26.22
CA PRO A 659 -20.90 20.01 -24.78
C PRO A 659 -19.90 18.97 -24.25
N ARG A 660 -19.79 17.81 -24.91
CA ARG A 660 -18.90 16.70 -24.48
C ARG A 660 -17.47 17.02 -24.85
N ALA A 661 -17.22 17.35 -26.11
CA ALA A 661 -15.94 17.83 -26.60
C ALA A 661 -15.47 19.07 -25.81
N ARG A 662 -16.37 20.02 -25.52
CA ARG A 662 -16.10 21.17 -24.64
C ARG A 662 -15.63 20.72 -23.25
N SER A 663 -16.35 19.81 -22.60
CA SER A 663 -15.97 19.32 -21.27
C SER A 663 -14.59 18.61 -21.24
N VAL A 664 -14.22 17.90 -22.31
CA VAL A 664 -12.91 17.25 -22.42
C VAL A 664 -11.82 18.31 -22.59
N LEU A 665 -12.00 19.26 -23.51
CA LEU A 665 -11.06 20.36 -23.73
C LEU A 665 -10.90 21.27 -22.51
N THR A 666 -11.99 21.57 -21.79
CA THR A 666 -11.91 22.29 -20.51
C THR A 666 -11.09 21.52 -19.48
N SER A 667 -11.21 20.18 -19.45
CA SER A 667 -10.43 19.36 -18.52
C SER A 667 -8.95 19.30 -18.91
N LEU A 668 -8.63 19.26 -20.21
CA LEU A 668 -7.26 19.40 -20.73
C LEU A 668 -6.67 20.79 -20.46
N GLY A 669 -7.47 21.86 -20.57
CA GLY A 669 -7.03 23.21 -20.22
C GLY A 669 -6.73 23.39 -18.75
N HIS A 670 -7.58 22.86 -17.87
CA HIS A 670 -7.24 22.83 -16.45
C HIS A 670 -6.02 21.96 -16.13
N LEU A 671 -5.78 20.90 -16.91
CA LEU A 671 -4.57 20.09 -16.77
C LEU A 671 -3.34 20.92 -17.13
N ASP A 672 -3.35 21.65 -18.25
CA ASP A 672 -2.27 22.56 -18.66
C ASP A 672 -2.02 23.67 -17.63
N GLU A 673 -3.07 24.34 -17.14
CA GLU A 673 -2.98 25.33 -16.07
C GLU A 673 -2.31 24.77 -14.81
N THR A 674 -2.59 23.50 -14.50
CA THR A 674 -2.03 22.82 -13.33
C THR A 674 -0.57 22.42 -13.56
N VAL A 675 -0.18 22.02 -14.77
CA VAL A 675 1.23 21.80 -15.15
C VAL A 675 2.02 23.11 -15.04
N ILE A 676 1.46 24.21 -15.51
CA ILE A 676 2.07 25.55 -15.37
C ILE A 676 2.17 25.95 -13.89
N ALA A 677 1.14 25.66 -13.09
CA ALA A 677 1.19 25.89 -11.65
C ALA A 677 2.29 25.07 -10.96
N LEU A 678 2.51 23.82 -11.40
CA LEU A 678 3.60 22.96 -10.90
C LEU A 678 4.97 23.56 -11.22
N GLY A 679 5.14 24.18 -12.39
CA GLY A 679 6.34 24.93 -12.77
C GLY A 679 6.79 25.97 -11.75
N ARG A 680 5.84 26.68 -11.11
CA ARG A 680 6.15 27.66 -10.05
C ARG A 680 6.81 27.02 -8.84
N ALA A 681 6.47 25.78 -8.50
CA ALA A 681 7.12 25.06 -7.42
C ALA A 681 8.62 24.83 -7.75
N PHE A 682 8.95 24.58 -9.00
CA PHE A 682 10.31 24.29 -9.45
C PHE A 682 11.07 25.51 -9.97
N GLY A 683 10.50 26.73 -9.84
CA GLY A 683 11.14 27.97 -10.26
C GLY A 683 11.17 28.18 -11.78
N VAL A 684 10.27 27.52 -12.52
CA VAL A 684 10.14 27.69 -13.97
C VAL A 684 9.11 28.78 -14.26
N GLU A 685 9.54 29.83 -14.95
CA GLU A 685 8.65 30.93 -15.35
C GLU A 685 7.78 30.54 -16.55
N ALA A 686 6.57 31.12 -16.59
CA ALA A 686 5.64 30.95 -17.69
C ALA A 686 5.49 32.26 -18.46
N THR A 687 5.61 32.20 -19.78
CA THR A 687 5.48 33.32 -20.71
C THR A 687 4.17 33.23 -21.49
N ASP A 688 3.64 34.38 -21.90
CA ASP A 688 2.51 34.44 -22.81
C ASP A 688 2.97 34.09 -24.24
N PRO A 689 2.13 33.47 -25.08
CA PRO A 689 2.54 33.05 -26.41
C PRO A 689 2.98 34.24 -27.27
N ALA A 690 3.96 34.01 -28.14
CA ALA A 690 4.42 35.04 -29.07
C ALA A 690 3.24 35.52 -29.95
N PRO A 691 3.06 36.84 -30.16
CA PRO A 691 1.94 37.35 -30.94
C PRO A 691 2.00 36.75 -32.35
N SER A 692 0.96 36.00 -32.72
CA SER A 692 0.81 35.45 -34.07
C SER A 692 0.89 36.61 -35.07
N GLY A 693 1.94 36.64 -35.88
CA GLY A 693 2.07 37.60 -36.98
C GLY A 693 0.82 37.51 -37.85
N LYS A 694 0.19 38.66 -38.11
CA LYS A 694 -0.91 38.77 -39.06
C LYS A 694 -0.45 38.23 -40.42
N GLY A 695 -0.98 37.07 -40.81
CA GLY A 695 -1.02 36.60 -42.19
C GLY A 695 -2.37 36.95 -42.78
#